data_AF-A0A832BT71-F1
#
_entry.id   AF-A0A832BT71-F1
#
_cell.length_a   1.000
_cell.length_b   1.000
_cell.length_c   1.000
_cell.angle_alpha   90.00
_cell.angle_beta   90.00
_cell.angle_gamma   90.00
#
_symmetry.space_group_name_H-M   'P 1'
#
loop_
_entity.id
_entity.type
_entity.pdbx_description
1 polymer ?
#
loop_
_entity_poly.entity_id
_entity_poly.type
_entity_poly.pdbx_seq_one_letter_code
_entity_poly.pdbx_strand_id
1 'polypeptide(L)'
;MSTNSFPYPPGPQHVPANITEPSAAFKKEVSGVMGSILLFLIVYIILFLAAVGLAIACVAAGVFVMVSIRNLWMILIGIGLIGVGIMVLIFLVKFLFAVSRFDRSGSIEITEEEQPKLFAFIRQLTKETQTPFPKRIYLSPDVNACVFYDSSFWSMFLPVKKNLQIGLGLVNAVNLSEFKAVMAHEFGHFSQRSMKLGSFVYQVNRVIHNMLFDNNSYASFLRSWASVSDTFAFFAGITAHIVRGIQWVLQKMYGVVNKSYMRLSREMEFHADAVAASVSGGNNCISALQRIELAASGYNIVIAKYDELFKEKLIGKNVYENHRLVLRHLAREFNLDMKDDLPIVSREFLDTNNFSRINFKDQWASHPTMEEREAQLLKTGAVAETDHQSAWIIFSGKEELQEALTTKIYQHVTIAEGAQAIDDAQFKQRYLDDEVKFTLPPRYKGFYNGRTSTILYTGEAIAKPLTYSSFEEIFSAEHTSLPKKIQALEGDIALLKAMEEKQIDGKTFDFDGRKMSRNQATEVREQLEKELADKNKLLGQLDEQAFIFFYRQAEKKSGAAAEELRKDYDDYYRLRRSADEYLQHANVMFEGLRPIFAGETQPVEAINAQIAGLKEKHEPEFKKRLSEWMELGAFTSKEKIEKFIQSNYAYFSGSSFFDNELAELNELVQESWQQIYFFLFAKFKAILEKQLEYLPAQ
;
A
#
# COMPACT_ATOMS: atom_id res chain seq x y z
N MET A 1 12.45 27.88 40.63
CA MET A 1 12.32 26.52 40.07
C MET A 1 12.52 26.64 38.57
N SER A 2 13.63 26.10 38.07
CA SER A 2 14.09 26.25 36.68
C SER A 2 13.05 25.70 35.70
N THR A 3 12.42 26.58 34.92
CA THR A 3 11.67 26.20 33.72
C THR A 3 12.69 25.73 32.69
N ASN A 4 12.98 24.43 32.65
CA ASN A 4 13.67 23.84 31.50
C ASN A 4 12.80 24.14 30.27
N SER A 5 13.20 25.13 29.47
CA SER A 5 12.55 25.44 28.20
C SER A 5 12.72 24.23 27.29
N PHE A 6 11.67 23.43 27.12
CA PHE A 6 11.66 22.40 26.10
C PHE A 6 11.39 23.06 24.74
N PRO A 7 11.97 22.55 23.64
CA PRO A 7 11.76 23.11 22.32
C PRO A 7 10.29 22.99 21.93
N TYR A 8 9.63 24.13 21.68
CA TYR A 8 8.23 24.19 21.30
C TYR A 8 7.98 25.35 20.33
N PRO A 9 7.58 25.10 19.07
CA PRO A 9 7.37 26.15 18.08
C PRO A 9 6.20 27.07 18.46
N PRO A 10 6.33 28.39 18.23
CA PRO A 10 5.27 29.34 18.52
C PRO A 10 4.04 29.08 17.65
N GLY A 11 2.85 29.43 18.17
CA GLY A 11 1.62 29.43 17.39
C GLY A 11 1.50 30.65 16.46
N PRO A 12 0.55 30.63 15.51
CA PRO A 12 0.25 31.78 14.65
C PRO A 12 -0.23 32.99 15.46
N GLN A 13 0.19 34.20 15.07
CA GLN A 13 -0.16 35.45 15.78
C GLN A 13 -1.60 35.91 15.51
N HIS A 14 -2.15 35.56 14.33
CA HIS A 14 -3.51 35.92 13.92
C HIS A 14 -4.28 34.65 13.56
N VAL A 15 -5.23 34.29 14.42
CA VAL A 15 -6.09 33.12 14.24
C VAL A 15 -7.54 33.61 14.18
N PRO A 16 -8.27 33.41 13.08
CA PRO A 16 -9.70 33.71 13.04
C PRO A 16 -10.43 32.96 14.16
N ALA A 17 -11.26 33.66 14.94
CA ALA A 17 -11.95 33.07 16.10
C ALA A 17 -12.85 31.88 15.74
N ASN A 18 -13.30 31.81 14.49
CA ASN A 18 -14.17 30.77 13.94
C ASN A 18 -13.42 29.66 13.18
N ILE A 19 -12.08 29.66 13.15
CA ILE A 19 -11.29 28.68 12.36
C ILE A 19 -11.61 27.23 12.76
N THR A 20 -11.88 26.97 14.04
CA THR A 20 -12.17 25.63 14.57
C THR A 20 -13.68 25.37 14.71
N GLU A 21 -14.54 26.29 14.27
CA GLU A 21 -15.98 26.09 14.29
C GLU A 21 -16.41 25.10 13.20
N PRO A 22 -17.32 24.15 13.49
CA PRO A 22 -17.76 23.19 12.49
C PRO A 22 -18.54 23.86 11.38
N SER A 23 -18.21 23.52 10.14
CA SER A 23 -18.91 23.98 8.94
C SER A 23 -20.40 23.59 9.00
N ALA A 24 -21.25 24.33 8.29
CA ALA A 24 -22.66 23.95 8.13
C ALA A 24 -22.80 22.59 7.44
N ALA A 25 -21.88 22.25 6.53
CA ALA A 25 -21.79 20.95 5.89
C ALA A 25 -21.50 19.85 6.92
N PHE A 26 -20.51 20.02 7.79
CA PHE A 26 -20.21 19.10 8.89
C PHE A 26 -21.44 18.86 9.77
N LYS A 27 -22.13 19.92 10.22
CA LYS A 27 -23.33 19.79 11.07
C LYS A 27 -24.46 19.02 10.36
N LYS A 28 -24.65 19.26 9.06
CA LYS A 28 -25.63 18.55 8.23
C LYS A 28 -25.28 17.06 8.11
N GLU A 29 -24.04 16.74 7.74
CA GLU A 29 -23.60 15.35 7.58
C GLU A 29 -23.69 14.59 8.90
N VAL A 30 -23.26 15.22 10.01
CA VAL A 30 -23.44 14.69 11.37
C VAL A 30 -24.89 14.26 11.65
N SER A 31 -25.87 15.13 11.35
CA SER A 31 -27.28 14.81 11.57
C SER A 31 -27.76 13.63 10.71
N GLY A 32 -27.28 13.55 9.47
CA GLY A 32 -27.55 12.43 8.56
C GLY A 32 -27.00 11.11 9.12
N VAL A 33 -25.76 11.11 9.62
CA VAL A 33 -25.18 9.88 10.19
C VAL A 33 -25.88 9.48 11.47
N MET A 34 -26.21 10.41 12.37
CA MET A 34 -26.98 10.10 13.58
C MET A 34 -28.32 9.43 13.25
N GLY A 35 -29.05 9.94 12.24
CA GLY A 35 -30.28 9.31 11.78
C GLY A 35 -30.06 7.88 11.28
N SER A 36 -28.98 7.65 10.53
CA SER A 36 -28.63 6.30 10.04
C SER A 36 -28.25 5.33 11.16
N ILE A 37 -27.53 5.80 12.19
CA ILE A 37 -27.17 5.00 13.37
C ILE A 37 -28.42 4.65 14.18
N LEU A 38 -29.31 5.62 14.41
CA LEU A 38 -30.58 5.38 15.09
C LEU A 38 -31.42 4.33 14.37
N LEU A 39 -31.51 4.43 13.04
CA LEU A 39 -32.21 3.44 12.21
C LEU A 39 -31.55 2.05 12.33
N PHE A 40 -30.22 1.97 12.31
CA PHE A 40 -29.49 0.72 12.53
C PHE A 40 -29.83 0.10 13.90
N LEU A 41 -29.83 0.90 14.97
CA LEU A 41 -30.15 0.44 16.33
C LEU A 41 -31.59 -0.06 16.44
N ILE A 42 -32.56 0.64 15.85
CA ILE A 42 -33.97 0.20 15.83
C ILE A 42 -34.09 -1.16 15.14
N VAL A 43 -33.48 -1.33 13.96
CA VAL A 43 -33.50 -2.60 13.23
C VAL A 43 -32.80 -3.70 14.02
N TYR A 44 -31.66 -3.41 14.65
CA TYR A 44 -30.96 -4.36 15.49
C TYR A 44 -31.80 -4.83 16.69
N ILE A 45 -32.49 -3.90 17.38
CA ILE A 45 -33.40 -4.23 18.49
C ILE A 45 -34.56 -5.11 18.00
N ILE A 46 -35.15 -4.80 16.84
CA ILE A 46 -36.22 -5.63 16.26
C ILE A 46 -35.72 -7.05 15.97
N LEU A 47 -34.53 -7.19 15.36
CA LEU A 47 -33.92 -8.49 15.08
C LEU A 47 -33.59 -9.25 16.37
N PHE A 48 -33.12 -8.54 17.40
CA PHE A 48 -32.84 -9.12 18.72
C PHE A 48 -34.12 -9.64 19.39
N LEU A 49 -35.19 -8.84 19.44
CA LEU A 49 -36.48 -9.25 19.99
C LEU A 49 -37.08 -10.43 19.21
N ALA A 50 -36.96 -10.42 17.88
CA ALA A 50 -37.38 -11.54 17.03
C ALA A 50 -36.58 -12.82 17.34
N ALA A 51 -35.27 -12.72 17.56
CA ALA A 51 -34.43 -13.85 17.94
C ALA A 51 -34.76 -14.38 19.34
N VAL A 52 -35.06 -13.50 20.31
CA VAL A 52 -35.55 -13.92 21.64
C VAL A 52 -36.88 -14.66 21.53
N GLY A 53 -37.83 -14.12 20.75
CA GLY A 53 -39.11 -14.78 20.48
C GLY A 53 -38.93 -16.15 19.82
N LEU A 54 -38.02 -16.24 18.83
CA LEU A 54 -37.66 -17.49 18.17
C LEU A 54 -37.04 -18.50 19.16
N ALA A 55 -36.13 -18.05 20.03
CA ALA A 55 -35.52 -18.90 21.04
C ALA A 55 -36.56 -19.49 22.00
N ILE A 56 -37.48 -18.66 22.49
CA ILE A 56 -38.58 -19.12 23.36
C ILE A 56 -39.46 -20.13 22.63
N ALA A 57 -39.84 -19.86 21.38
CA ALA A 57 -40.68 -20.75 20.57
C ALA A 57 -39.99 -22.09 20.30
N CYS A 58 -38.70 -22.08 19.92
CA CYS A 58 -37.88 -23.26 19.70
C CYS A 58 -37.70 -24.09 20.97
N VAL A 59 -37.51 -23.45 22.12
CA VAL A 59 -37.40 -24.13 23.42
C VAL A 59 -38.72 -24.79 23.79
N ALA A 60 -39.84 -24.07 23.71
CA ALA A 60 -41.16 -24.61 24.00
C ALA A 60 -41.50 -25.80 23.08
N ALA A 61 -41.26 -25.65 21.77
CA ALA A 61 -41.51 -26.71 20.79
C ALA A 61 -40.56 -27.91 20.99
N GLY A 62 -39.28 -27.67 21.30
CA GLY A 62 -38.31 -28.73 21.53
C GLY A 62 -38.66 -29.56 22.77
N VAL A 63 -39.01 -28.90 23.88
CA VAL A 63 -39.47 -29.57 25.11
C VAL A 63 -40.76 -30.34 24.86
N PHE A 64 -41.72 -29.76 24.13
CA PHE A 64 -42.96 -30.45 23.77
C PHE A 64 -42.68 -31.74 22.99
N VAL A 65 -41.85 -31.70 21.93
CA VAL A 65 -41.48 -32.88 21.14
C VAL A 65 -40.82 -33.97 22.00
N MET A 66 -39.96 -33.59 22.95
CA MET A 66 -39.30 -34.55 23.86
C MET A 66 -40.27 -35.23 24.82
N VAL A 67 -41.27 -34.50 25.31
CA VAL A 67 -42.24 -35.00 26.30
C VAL A 67 -43.35 -35.84 25.65
N SER A 68 -43.76 -35.50 24.42
CA SER A 68 -44.85 -36.18 23.73
C SER A 68 -44.53 -37.63 23.35
N ILE A 69 -43.30 -37.92 22.89
CA ILE A 69 -42.91 -39.26 22.44
C ILE A 69 -41.51 -39.58 22.97
N ARG A 70 -41.42 -40.54 23.90
CA ARG A 70 -40.17 -40.92 24.56
C ARG A 70 -39.34 -41.88 23.69
N ASN A 71 -38.80 -41.37 22.59
CA ASN A 71 -37.88 -42.06 21.68
C ASN A 71 -36.59 -41.23 21.51
N LEU A 72 -35.43 -41.88 21.43
CA LEU A 72 -34.12 -41.25 21.21
C LEU A 72 -34.14 -40.28 20.03
N TRP A 73 -34.79 -40.63 18.91
CA TRP A 73 -34.90 -39.75 17.74
C TRP A 73 -35.66 -38.45 18.02
N MET A 74 -36.75 -38.52 18.79
CA MET A 74 -37.55 -37.34 19.15
C MET A 74 -36.80 -36.47 20.16
N ILE A 75 -35.98 -37.07 21.03
CA ILE A 75 -35.07 -36.34 21.91
C ILE A 75 -34.04 -35.56 21.10
N LEU A 76 -33.39 -36.21 20.11
CA LEU A 76 -32.40 -35.56 19.24
C LEU A 76 -33.03 -34.41 18.43
N ILE A 77 -34.23 -34.60 17.89
CA ILE A 77 -34.99 -33.56 17.18
C ILE A 77 -35.31 -32.38 18.11
N GLY A 78 -35.76 -32.66 19.34
CA GLY A 78 -36.03 -31.62 20.33
C GLY A 78 -34.78 -30.83 20.70
N ILE A 79 -33.63 -31.49 20.90
CA ILE A 79 -32.35 -30.84 21.20
C ILE A 79 -31.93 -29.98 20.00
N GLY A 80 -32.09 -30.51 18.79
CA GLY A 80 -31.80 -29.80 17.55
C GLY A 80 -32.62 -28.51 17.42
N LEU A 81 -33.92 -28.58 17.71
CA LEU A 81 -34.83 -27.43 17.65
C LEU A 81 -34.50 -26.36 18.70
N ILE A 82 -34.21 -26.76 19.94
CA ILE A 82 -33.68 -25.87 20.99
C ILE A 82 -32.38 -25.21 20.51
N GLY A 83 -31.49 -26.01 19.91
CA GLY A 83 -30.22 -25.56 19.35
C GLY A 83 -30.39 -24.43 18.33
N VAL A 84 -31.36 -24.50 17.42
CA VAL A 84 -31.64 -23.41 16.45
C VAL A 84 -31.90 -22.09 17.16
N GLY A 85 -32.84 -22.08 18.10
CA GLY A 85 -33.24 -20.87 18.82
C GLY A 85 -32.09 -20.25 19.61
N ILE A 86 -31.36 -21.09 20.36
CA ILE A 86 -30.22 -20.65 21.16
C ILE A 86 -29.08 -20.15 20.25
N MET A 87 -28.78 -20.83 19.15
CA MET A 87 -27.68 -20.45 18.26
C MET A 87 -27.94 -19.16 17.49
N VAL A 88 -29.19 -18.88 17.12
CA VAL A 88 -29.57 -17.59 16.52
C VAL A 88 -29.45 -16.47 17.56
N LEU A 89 -29.86 -16.71 18.81
CA LEU A 89 -29.72 -15.73 19.89
C LEU A 89 -28.24 -15.46 20.21
N ILE A 90 -27.42 -16.51 20.33
CA ILE A 90 -25.97 -16.41 20.54
C ILE A 90 -25.31 -15.61 19.41
N PHE A 91 -25.75 -15.78 18.16
CA PHE A 91 -25.22 -15.01 17.03
C PHE A 91 -25.38 -13.51 17.26
N LEU A 92 -26.54 -13.04 17.75
CA LEU A 92 -26.74 -11.61 18.03
C LEU A 92 -26.06 -11.15 19.33
N VAL A 93 -26.04 -12.00 20.36
CA VAL A 93 -25.48 -11.68 21.68
C VAL A 93 -23.95 -11.65 21.69
N LYS A 94 -23.27 -12.54 20.96
CA LYS A 94 -21.79 -12.61 20.95
C LYS A 94 -21.15 -11.27 20.58
N PHE A 95 -21.85 -10.47 19.77
CA PHE A 95 -21.40 -9.15 19.34
C PHE A 95 -21.26 -8.16 20.49
N LEU A 96 -22.06 -8.29 21.56
CA LEU A 96 -21.95 -7.48 22.77
C LEU A 96 -20.60 -7.70 23.51
N PHE A 97 -19.92 -8.81 23.22
CA PHE A 97 -18.67 -9.22 23.86
C PHE A 97 -17.46 -9.18 22.91
N ALA A 98 -17.65 -8.88 21.63
CA ALA A 98 -16.58 -8.82 20.65
C ALA A 98 -15.69 -7.59 20.90
N VAL A 99 -14.37 -7.79 20.84
CA VAL A 99 -13.35 -6.73 20.98
C VAL A 99 -12.37 -6.84 19.82
N SER A 100 -12.31 -5.78 19.00
CA SER A 100 -11.27 -5.62 17.98
C SER A 100 -10.10 -4.85 18.57
N ARG A 101 -8.92 -5.47 18.55
CA ARG A 101 -7.66 -4.89 19.02
C ARG A 101 -6.86 -4.35 17.84
N PHE A 102 -6.21 -3.22 18.04
CA PHE A 102 -5.23 -2.71 17.09
C PHE A 102 -3.95 -3.55 17.22
N ASP A 103 -3.31 -3.92 16.10
CA ASP A 103 -2.05 -4.65 16.13
C ASP A 103 -0.93 -3.73 16.62
N ARG A 104 -0.16 -4.21 17.60
CA ARG A 104 0.94 -3.48 18.25
C ARG A 104 2.27 -4.20 18.13
N SER A 105 2.30 -5.34 17.44
CA SER A 105 3.47 -6.21 17.31
C SER A 105 4.73 -5.43 16.92
N GLY A 106 4.62 -4.55 15.91
CA GLY A 106 5.69 -3.70 15.36
C GLY A 106 5.95 -2.38 16.07
N SER A 107 5.38 -2.16 17.26
CA SER A 107 5.50 -0.89 17.99
C SER A 107 6.16 -1.04 19.36
N ILE A 108 6.68 0.05 19.90
CA ILE A 108 7.27 0.14 21.25
C ILE A 108 6.44 1.14 22.06
N GLU A 109 5.91 0.72 23.21
CA GLU A 109 5.25 1.64 24.16
C GLU A 109 6.33 2.43 24.91
N ILE A 110 6.14 3.75 25.05
CA ILE A 110 7.09 4.64 25.76
C ILE A 110 6.44 5.32 26.96
N THR A 111 7.26 5.69 27.95
CA THR A 111 6.82 6.40 29.17
C THR A 111 7.35 7.83 29.28
N GLU A 112 6.79 8.60 30.20
CA GLU A 112 7.21 9.98 30.47
C GLU A 112 8.62 10.04 31.06
N GLU A 113 9.02 9.03 31.85
CA GLU A 113 10.37 8.94 32.39
C GLU A 113 11.41 8.74 31.27
N GLU A 114 11.07 7.95 30.25
CA GLU A 114 11.94 7.68 29.10
C GLU A 114 12.02 8.88 28.15
N GLN A 115 10.88 9.56 27.90
CA GLN A 115 10.74 10.59 26.87
C GLN A 115 10.15 11.92 27.43
N PRO A 116 10.80 12.58 28.40
CA PRO A 116 10.21 13.71 29.13
C PRO A 116 9.91 14.93 28.25
N LYS A 117 10.78 15.23 27.27
CA LYS A 117 10.59 16.37 26.34
C LYS A 117 9.40 16.15 25.41
N LEU A 118 9.27 14.95 24.84
CA LEU A 118 8.14 14.57 23.99
C LEU A 118 6.81 14.63 24.76
N PHE A 119 6.78 14.10 25.98
CA PHE A 119 5.58 14.17 26.82
C PHE A 119 5.20 15.61 27.19
N ALA A 120 6.18 16.46 27.50
CA ALA A 120 5.96 17.89 27.72
C ALA A 120 5.41 18.60 26.46
N PHE A 121 5.99 18.32 25.29
CA PHE A 121 5.54 18.81 24.00
C PHE A 121 4.08 18.43 23.73
N ILE A 122 3.74 17.15 23.88
CA ILE A 122 2.37 16.64 23.69
C ILE A 122 1.42 17.29 24.71
N ARG A 123 1.84 17.44 25.97
CA ARG A 123 1.02 18.08 27.01
C ARG A 123 0.73 19.54 26.68
N GLN A 124 1.70 20.27 26.14
CA GLN A 124 1.46 21.64 25.68
C GLN A 124 0.52 21.65 24.48
N LEU A 125 0.73 20.78 23.49
CA LEU A 125 -0.12 20.70 22.32
C LEU A 125 -1.57 20.29 22.64
N THR A 126 -1.78 19.40 23.60
CA THR A 126 -3.13 19.03 24.08
C THR A 126 -3.86 20.19 24.76
N LYS A 127 -3.13 21.12 25.41
CA LYS A 127 -3.70 22.37 25.93
C LYS A 127 -4.12 23.30 24.80
N GLU A 128 -3.27 23.49 23.79
CA GLU A 128 -3.54 24.37 22.65
C GLU A 128 -4.71 23.87 21.79
N THR A 129 -4.78 22.55 21.58
CA THR A 129 -5.86 21.89 20.81
C THR A 129 -7.12 21.60 21.65
N GLN A 130 -7.09 21.83 22.97
CA GLN A 130 -8.17 21.51 23.90
C GLN A 130 -8.61 20.04 23.88
N THR A 131 -7.63 19.14 23.84
CA THR A 131 -7.83 17.68 23.73
C THR A 131 -7.39 16.96 25.01
N PRO A 132 -7.96 15.78 25.33
CA PRO A 132 -7.47 14.99 26.43
C PRO A 132 -6.11 14.37 26.09
N PHE A 133 -5.23 14.24 27.09
CA PHE A 133 -3.94 13.58 26.92
C PHE A 133 -4.13 12.10 26.52
N PRO A 134 -3.33 11.57 25.57
CA PRO A 134 -3.40 10.16 25.16
C PRO A 134 -3.20 9.19 26.32
N LYS A 135 -3.87 8.03 26.29
CA LYS A 135 -3.72 7.01 27.34
C LYS A 135 -2.32 6.41 27.36
N ARG A 136 -1.80 6.11 26.18
CA ARG A 136 -0.50 5.48 25.92
C ARG A 136 0.06 6.04 24.62
N ILE A 137 1.38 6.11 24.54
CA ILE A 137 2.10 6.58 23.36
C ILE A 137 2.98 5.43 22.88
N TYR A 138 2.90 5.15 21.58
CA TYR A 138 3.64 4.09 20.90
C TYR A 138 4.51 4.69 19.81
N LEU A 139 5.70 4.12 19.62
CA LEU A 139 6.59 4.43 18.50
C LEU A 139 6.53 3.30 17.46
N SER A 140 6.52 3.63 16.18
CA SER A 140 6.56 2.67 15.06
C SER A 140 7.65 3.04 14.05
N PRO A 141 8.09 2.10 13.19
CA PRO A 141 9.13 2.41 12.22
C PRO A 141 8.66 3.28 11.04
N ASP A 142 7.35 3.44 10.88
CA ASP A 142 6.74 3.98 9.66
C ASP A 142 6.91 5.50 9.48
N VAL A 143 6.67 5.98 8.25
CA VAL A 143 6.47 7.40 7.94
C VAL A 143 5.00 7.76 8.11
N ASN A 144 4.50 7.69 9.34
CA ASN A 144 3.11 7.99 9.66
C ASN A 144 2.94 8.45 11.11
N ALA A 145 1.80 9.04 11.44
CA ALA A 145 1.31 9.18 12.80
C ALA A 145 -0.17 8.86 12.80
N CYS A 146 -0.66 8.21 13.86
CA CYS A 146 -2.09 7.97 13.95
C CYS A 146 -2.59 7.89 15.39
N VAL A 147 -3.87 8.12 15.53
CA VAL A 147 -4.62 7.94 16.76
C VAL A 147 -5.43 6.67 16.66
N PHE A 148 -5.24 5.76 17.61
CA PHE A 148 -5.94 4.48 17.61
C PHE A 148 -6.52 4.11 18.97
N TYR A 149 -7.42 3.13 18.96
CA TYR A 149 -8.02 2.57 20.16
C TYR A 149 -8.54 1.16 19.87
N ASP A 150 -8.68 0.38 20.93
CA ASP A 150 -9.38 -0.90 20.88
C ASP A 150 -10.89 -0.61 20.86
N SER A 151 -11.60 -1.23 19.94
CA SER A 151 -13.05 -1.04 19.77
C SER A 151 -13.81 -2.25 20.29
N SER A 152 -14.82 -2.01 21.14
CA SER A 152 -15.77 -3.02 21.60
C SER A 152 -17.20 -2.54 21.37
N PHE A 153 -18.20 -3.42 21.48
CA PHE A 153 -19.60 -3.01 21.39
C PHE A 153 -19.96 -1.89 22.39
N TRP A 154 -19.50 -2.04 23.64
CA TRP A 154 -19.72 -1.06 24.71
C TRP A 154 -19.08 0.30 24.46
N SER A 155 -18.10 0.34 23.56
CA SER A 155 -17.45 1.57 23.17
C SER A 155 -18.44 2.53 22.47
N MET A 156 -19.55 2.04 21.89
CA MET A 156 -20.65 2.89 21.42
C MET A 156 -21.36 3.67 22.54
N PHE A 157 -21.31 3.22 23.79
CA PHE A 157 -22.05 3.85 24.89
C PHE A 157 -21.13 4.50 25.92
N LEU A 158 -19.84 4.16 25.89
CA LEU A 158 -18.85 4.59 26.88
C LEU A 158 -17.66 5.27 26.21
N PRO A 159 -17.15 6.39 26.75
CA PRO A 159 -15.96 7.05 26.23
C PRO A 159 -14.75 6.11 26.26
N VAL A 160 -14.06 5.97 25.13
CA VAL A 160 -12.80 5.23 25.03
C VAL A 160 -11.63 6.20 25.10
N LYS A 161 -10.64 5.89 25.93
CA LYS A 161 -9.38 6.61 25.89
C LYS A 161 -8.59 6.16 24.66
N LYS A 162 -8.13 7.12 23.86
CA LYS A 162 -7.34 6.86 22.65
C LYS A 162 -5.85 6.80 22.98
N ASN A 163 -5.11 6.03 22.19
CA ASN A 163 -3.65 5.96 22.19
C ASN A 163 -3.11 6.76 21.00
N LEU A 164 -1.85 7.18 21.09
CA LEU A 164 -1.13 7.85 20.02
C LEU A 164 -0.02 6.92 19.50
N GLN A 165 0.11 6.80 18.19
CA GLN A 165 1.26 6.17 17.52
C GLN A 165 2.03 7.24 16.76
N ILE A 166 3.34 7.29 16.97
CA ILE A 166 4.26 8.20 16.29
C ILE A 166 5.27 7.36 15.52
N GLY A 167 5.22 7.41 14.20
CA GLY A 167 6.20 6.79 13.35
C GLY A 167 7.51 7.58 13.38
N LEU A 168 8.63 6.91 13.69
CA LEU A 168 9.92 7.58 13.71
C LEU A 168 10.45 7.87 12.29
N GLY A 169 9.90 7.22 11.26
CA GLY A 169 10.19 7.57 9.87
C GLY A 169 9.64 8.96 9.52
N LEU A 170 8.50 9.33 10.12
CA LEU A 170 7.94 10.69 10.05
C LEU A 170 8.84 11.67 10.80
N VAL A 171 9.18 11.38 12.05
CA VAL A 171 10.06 12.23 12.89
C VAL A 171 11.39 12.51 12.19
N ASN A 172 11.91 11.50 11.49
CA ASN A 172 13.14 11.65 10.72
C ASN A 172 13.02 12.64 9.57
N ALA A 173 11.85 12.79 8.96
CA ALA A 173 11.68 13.55 7.73
C ALA A 173 11.04 14.94 7.89
N VAL A 174 10.69 15.37 9.11
CA VAL A 174 10.03 16.65 9.36
C VAL A 174 10.82 17.53 10.34
N ASN A 175 10.61 18.84 10.24
CA ASN A 175 11.08 19.78 11.26
C ASN A 175 10.10 19.84 12.44
N LEU A 176 10.48 20.54 13.51
CA LEU A 176 9.68 20.60 14.73
C LEU A 176 8.31 21.27 14.54
N SER A 177 8.19 22.25 13.64
CA SER A 177 6.92 22.94 13.35
C SER A 177 5.96 22.07 12.54
N GLU A 178 6.48 21.33 11.59
CA GLU A 178 5.72 20.33 10.84
C GLU A 178 5.32 19.16 11.73
N PHE A 179 6.21 18.70 12.62
CA PHE A 179 5.85 17.72 13.64
C PHE A 179 4.70 18.22 14.52
N LYS A 180 4.76 19.49 14.96
CA LYS A 180 3.65 20.15 15.67
C LYS A 180 2.37 20.11 14.83
N ALA A 181 2.46 20.43 13.53
CA ALA A 181 1.31 20.45 12.63
C ALA A 181 0.68 19.06 12.45
N VAL A 182 1.47 18.02 12.22
CA VAL A 182 0.99 16.64 12.08
C VAL A 182 0.36 16.15 13.38
N MET A 183 1.03 16.33 14.52
CA MET A 183 0.45 15.97 15.82
C MET A 183 -0.83 16.76 16.12
N ALA A 184 -0.90 18.03 15.73
CA ALA A 184 -2.08 18.86 15.92
C ALA A 184 -3.25 18.40 15.05
N HIS A 185 -2.98 17.95 13.82
CA HIS A 185 -3.98 17.32 12.96
C HIS A 185 -4.52 16.03 13.60
N GLU A 186 -3.63 15.15 14.06
CA GLU A 186 -4.02 13.94 14.79
C GLU A 186 -4.87 14.25 16.04
N PHE A 187 -4.52 15.33 16.76
CA PHE A 187 -5.32 15.84 17.88
C PHE A 187 -6.60 16.57 17.46
N GLY A 188 -6.69 17.07 16.23
CA GLY A 188 -7.94 17.51 15.62
C GLY A 188 -9.02 16.45 15.79
N HIS A 189 -8.69 15.20 15.47
CA HIS A 189 -9.56 14.02 15.65
C HIS A 189 -9.96 13.72 17.11
N PHE A 190 -9.36 14.39 18.11
CA PHE A 190 -9.72 14.30 19.54
C PHE A 190 -10.66 15.43 20.03
N SER A 191 -10.86 16.53 19.29
CA SER A 191 -11.40 17.78 19.88
C SER A 191 -12.85 17.66 20.40
N GLN A 192 -13.08 18.22 21.60
CA GLN A 192 -14.14 17.76 22.52
C GLN A 192 -15.56 18.33 22.30
N ARG A 193 -15.76 19.43 21.54
CA ARG A 193 -17.11 20.03 21.42
C ARG A 193 -17.84 19.66 20.13
N SER A 194 -17.09 19.46 19.05
CA SER A 194 -17.64 19.27 17.71
C SER A 194 -17.42 17.85 17.18
N MET A 195 -16.24 17.27 17.45
CA MET A 195 -15.82 15.98 16.90
C MET A 195 -16.16 14.77 17.78
N LYS A 196 -16.69 14.96 19.00
CA LYS A 196 -17.24 13.84 19.81
C LYS A 196 -18.17 12.97 18.98
N LEU A 197 -18.97 13.62 18.14
CA LEU A 197 -19.95 12.96 17.30
C LEU A 197 -19.32 12.30 16.08
N GLY A 198 -18.32 12.90 15.44
CA GLY A 198 -17.55 12.28 14.36
C GLY A 198 -16.75 11.05 14.80
N SER A 199 -16.03 11.16 15.92
CA SER A 199 -15.29 10.03 16.51
C SER A 199 -16.22 8.91 16.99
N PHE A 200 -17.40 9.25 17.53
CA PHE A 200 -18.45 8.28 17.88
C PHE A 200 -18.99 7.58 16.64
N VAL A 201 -19.26 8.33 15.57
CA VAL A 201 -19.75 7.76 14.31
C VAL A 201 -18.72 6.80 13.71
N TYR A 202 -17.44 7.19 13.65
CA TYR A 202 -16.37 6.31 13.17
C TYR A 202 -16.30 5.01 13.97
N GLN A 203 -16.37 5.13 15.29
CA GLN A 203 -16.41 4.01 16.21
C GLN A 203 -17.62 3.09 15.97
N VAL A 204 -18.83 3.65 15.85
CA VAL A 204 -20.03 2.87 15.57
C VAL A 204 -19.89 2.16 14.23
N ASN A 205 -19.40 2.84 13.19
CA ASN A 205 -19.21 2.25 11.87
C ASN A 205 -18.23 1.07 11.91
N ARG A 206 -17.08 1.23 12.59
CA ARG A 206 -16.07 0.16 12.75
C ARG A 206 -16.62 -1.01 13.57
N VAL A 207 -17.36 -0.76 14.65
CA VAL A 207 -17.97 -1.83 15.45
C VAL A 207 -19.03 -2.59 14.64
N ILE A 208 -19.92 -1.89 13.90
CA ILE A 208 -20.92 -2.53 13.03
C ILE A 208 -20.22 -3.37 11.95
N HIS A 209 -19.14 -2.88 11.36
CA HIS A 209 -18.39 -3.65 10.38
C HIS A 209 -17.80 -4.93 11.00
N ASN A 210 -17.05 -4.81 12.09
CA ASN A 210 -16.46 -5.96 12.76
C ASN A 210 -17.53 -6.97 13.18
N MET A 211 -18.69 -6.49 13.64
CA MET A 211 -19.87 -7.30 13.91
C MET A 211 -20.32 -8.12 12.69
N LEU A 212 -20.33 -7.52 11.51
CA LEU A 212 -20.85 -8.15 10.30
C LEU A 212 -19.87 -9.10 9.63
N PHE A 213 -18.57 -8.87 9.76
CA PHE A 213 -17.57 -9.58 8.96
C PHE A 213 -16.60 -10.45 9.78
N ASP A 214 -16.45 -10.21 11.09
CA ASP A 214 -15.66 -11.08 11.97
C ASP A 214 -16.52 -12.20 12.58
N ASN A 215 -16.80 -13.24 11.79
CA ASN A 215 -17.72 -14.32 12.13
C ASN A 215 -17.09 -15.71 12.23
N ASN A 216 -15.76 -15.81 12.17
CA ASN A 216 -15.04 -17.08 12.09
C ASN A 216 -15.30 -18.00 13.28
N SER A 217 -15.32 -17.45 14.50
CA SER A 217 -15.57 -18.22 15.74
C SER A 217 -16.98 -18.82 15.82
N TYR A 218 -17.98 -18.10 15.30
CA TYR A 218 -19.36 -18.60 15.24
C TYR A 218 -19.50 -19.66 14.15
N ALA A 219 -18.90 -19.43 12.99
CA ALA A 219 -18.90 -20.39 11.89
C ALA A 219 -18.19 -21.69 12.27
N SER A 220 -17.09 -21.65 13.04
CA SER A 220 -16.47 -22.85 13.59
C SER A 220 -17.39 -23.56 14.60
N PHE A 221 -18.02 -22.83 15.51
CA PHE A 221 -18.95 -23.43 16.48
C PHE A 221 -20.15 -24.12 15.80
N LEU A 222 -20.74 -23.48 14.79
CA LEU A 222 -21.85 -24.05 14.03
C LEU A 222 -21.44 -25.32 13.27
N ARG A 223 -20.22 -25.35 12.71
CA ARG A 223 -19.65 -26.55 12.06
C ARG A 223 -19.40 -27.68 13.06
N SER A 224 -18.85 -27.37 14.24
CA SER A 224 -18.65 -28.35 15.30
C SER A 224 -19.98 -28.95 15.79
N TRP A 225 -21.04 -28.15 15.86
CA TRP A 225 -22.38 -28.66 16.17
C TRP A 225 -22.94 -29.55 15.05
N ALA A 226 -22.79 -29.14 13.80
CA ALA A 226 -23.22 -29.92 12.64
C ALA A 226 -22.53 -31.29 12.56
N SER A 227 -21.25 -31.40 12.94
CA SER A 227 -20.48 -32.65 12.89
C SER A 227 -20.90 -33.70 13.92
N VAL A 228 -21.77 -33.37 14.89
CA VAL A 228 -22.18 -34.32 15.93
C VAL A 228 -23.12 -35.41 15.39
N SER A 229 -24.03 -35.07 14.46
CA SER A 229 -24.91 -36.04 13.78
C SER A 229 -25.60 -35.41 12.56
N ASP A 230 -26.13 -36.25 11.65
CA ASP A 230 -26.92 -35.79 10.49
C ASP A 230 -28.15 -34.98 10.91
N THR A 231 -28.76 -35.29 12.07
CA THR A 231 -29.88 -34.51 12.62
C THR A 231 -29.43 -33.10 12.99
N PHE A 232 -28.29 -32.96 13.66
CA PHE A 232 -27.74 -31.64 14.00
C PHE A 232 -27.23 -30.88 12.77
N ALA A 233 -26.73 -31.58 11.74
CA ALA A 233 -26.38 -30.96 10.47
C ALA A 233 -27.59 -30.30 9.79
N PHE A 234 -28.76 -30.93 9.83
CA PHE A 234 -30.01 -30.34 9.32
C PHE A 234 -30.40 -29.05 10.06
N PHE A 235 -30.41 -29.07 11.39
CA PHE A 235 -30.72 -27.88 12.20
C PHE A 235 -29.65 -26.78 12.11
N ALA A 236 -28.38 -27.16 11.97
CA ALA A 236 -27.29 -26.22 11.69
C ALA A 236 -27.48 -25.54 10.33
N GLY A 237 -27.96 -26.26 9.31
CA GLY A 237 -28.36 -25.70 8.02
C GLY A 237 -29.45 -24.63 8.15
N ILE A 238 -30.54 -24.95 8.88
CA ILE A 238 -31.62 -23.98 9.17
C ILE A 238 -31.08 -22.74 9.87
N THR A 239 -30.25 -22.94 10.90
CA THR A 239 -29.62 -21.86 11.66
C THR A 239 -28.78 -20.97 10.75
N ALA A 240 -27.97 -21.58 9.87
CA ALA A 240 -27.15 -20.85 8.90
C ALA A 240 -28.00 -20.04 7.91
N HIS A 241 -29.17 -20.54 7.49
CA HIS A 241 -30.09 -19.77 6.64
C HIS A 241 -30.67 -18.54 7.36
N ILE A 242 -31.10 -18.70 8.61
CA ILE A 242 -31.63 -17.59 9.42
C ILE A 242 -30.54 -16.54 9.65
N VAL A 243 -29.34 -16.98 10.07
CA VAL A 243 -28.19 -16.10 10.31
C VAL A 243 -27.80 -15.34 9.03
N ARG A 244 -27.79 -15.99 7.86
CA ARG A 244 -27.56 -15.30 6.58
C ARG A 244 -28.60 -14.22 6.29
N GLY A 245 -29.88 -14.47 6.61
CA GLY A 245 -30.94 -13.47 6.50
C GLY A 245 -30.71 -12.27 7.41
N ILE A 246 -30.39 -12.50 8.69
CA ILE A 246 -30.03 -11.46 9.66
C ILE A 246 -28.82 -10.66 9.18
N GLN A 247 -27.76 -11.34 8.74
CA GLN A 247 -26.56 -10.72 8.19
C GLN A 247 -26.88 -9.85 6.98
N TRP A 248 -27.72 -10.32 6.05
CA TRP A 248 -28.12 -9.54 4.87
C TRP A 248 -28.83 -8.24 5.26
N VAL A 249 -29.77 -8.28 6.22
CA VAL A 249 -30.46 -7.08 6.73
C VAL A 249 -29.45 -6.11 7.35
N LEU A 250 -28.59 -6.61 8.24
CA LEU A 250 -27.59 -5.78 8.92
C LEU A 250 -26.56 -5.20 7.95
N GLN A 251 -26.17 -5.93 6.90
CA GLN A 251 -25.27 -5.45 5.83
C GLN A 251 -25.91 -4.33 5.00
N LYS A 252 -27.21 -4.41 4.69
CA LYS A 252 -27.93 -3.32 4.03
C LYS A 252 -27.96 -2.08 4.91
N MET A 253 -28.23 -2.25 6.20
CA MET A 253 -28.20 -1.15 7.17
C MET A 253 -26.81 -0.53 7.31
N TYR A 254 -25.77 -1.35 7.36
CA TYR A 254 -24.39 -0.88 7.36
C TYR A 254 -24.07 -0.06 6.11
N GLY A 255 -24.57 -0.42 4.93
CA GLY A 255 -24.40 0.39 3.72
C GLY A 255 -24.94 1.82 3.85
N VAL A 256 -26.06 2.00 4.55
CA VAL A 256 -26.66 3.33 4.82
C VAL A 256 -25.80 4.13 5.80
N VAL A 257 -25.35 3.49 6.89
CA VAL A 257 -24.48 4.11 7.89
C VAL A 257 -23.14 4.51 7.26
N ASN A 258 -22.51 3.59 6.54
CA ASN A 258 -21.22 3.80 5.92
C ASN A 258 -21.26 4.94 4.90
N LYS A 259 -22.27 4.97 4.01
CA LYS A 259 -22.41 6.05 3.01
C LYS A 259 -22.51 7.44 3.66
N SER A 260 -23.26 7.53 4.76
CA SER A 260 -23.40 8.79 5.49
C SER A 260 -22.08 9.15 6.17
N TYR A 261 -21.40 8.16 6.77
CA TYR A 261 -20.10 8.35 7.42
C TYR A 261 -19.01 8.82 6.44
N MET A 262 -18.96 8.29 5.21
CA MET A 262 -17.95 8.70 4.21
C MET A 262 -17.95 10.20 3.91
N ARG A 263 -19.12 10.85 3.95
CA ARG A 263 -19.21 12.31 3.72
C ARG A 263 -18.72 13.07 4.95
N LEU A 264 -19.09 12.59 6.13
CA LEU A 264 -18.64 13.15 7.39
C LEU A 264 -17.11 13.03 7.54
N SER A 265 -16.50 11.93 7.11
CA SER A 265 -15.04 11.74 7.23
C SER A 265 -14.24 12.81 6.48
N ARG A 266 -14.69 13.23 5.29
CA ARG A 266 -14.04 14.33 4.53
C ARG A 266 -14.07 15.65 5.29
N GLU A 267 -15.22 15.98 5.89
CA GLU A 267 -15.35 17.19 6.71
C GLU A 267 -14.55 17.10 8.02
N MET A 268 -14.36 15.89 8.56
CA MET A 268 -13.48 15.66 9.72
C MET A 268 -12.02 15.96 9.40
N GLU A 269 -11.53 15.58 8.20
CA GLU A 269 -10.17 15.90 7.75
C GLU A 269 -9.95 17.42 7.62
N PHE A 270 -10.88 18.14 6.98
CA PHE A 270 -10.79 19.61 6.90
C PHE A 270 -10.86 20.29 8.28
N HIS A 271 -11.65 19.75 9.20
CA HIS A 271 -11.71 20.26 10.56
C HIS A 271 -10.41 20.01 11.31
N ALA A 272 -9.81 18.82 11.18
CA ALA A 272 -8.53 18.49 11.77
C ALA A 272 -7.41 19.39 11.21
N ASP A 273 -7.41 19.66 9.91
CA ASP A 273 -6.52 20.62 9.26
C ASP A 273 -6.69 22.05 9.81
N ALA A 274 -7.94 22.49 10.02
CA ALA A 274 -8.21 23.81 10.58
C ALA A 274 -7.73 23.93 12.04
N VAL A 275 -7.89 22.86 12.84
CA VAL A 275 -7.33 22.78 14.20
C VAL A 275 -5.80 22.84 14.14
N ALA A 276 -5.17 22.08 13.26
CA ALA A 276 -3.72 22.10 13.08
C ALA A 276 -3.23 23.50 12.68
N ALA A 277 -3.86 24.13 11.70
CA ALA A 277 -3.53 25.48 11.26
C ALA A 277 -3.68 26.51 12.38
N SER A 278 -4.67 26.36 13.26
CA SER A 278 -4.89 27.28 14.38
C SER A 278 -3.77 27.29 15.43
N VAL A 279 -3.00 26.20 15.55
CA VAL A 279 -1.93 26.07 16.56
C VAL A 279 -0.53 26.04 15.96
N SER A 280 -0.40 25.68 14.68
CA SER A 280 0.89 25.48 13.99
C SER A 280 1.05 26.32 12.73
N GLY A 281 0.01 27.03 12.26
CA GLY A 281 0.02 27.78 11.01
C GLY A 281 -0.22 26.89 9.78
N GLY A 282 -1.09 27.34 8.88
CA GLY A 282 -1.40 26.62 7.64
C GLY A 282 -0.19 26.41 6.74
N ASN A 283 0.80 27.31 6.78
CA ASN A 283 2.08 27.16 6.08
C ASN A 283 2.86 25.91 6.52
N ASN A 284 2.91 25.63 7.83
CA ASN A 284 3.59 24.45 8.35
C ASN A 284 2.80 23.16 8.09
N CYS A 285 1.46 23.22 8.10
CA CYS A 285 0.60 22.11 7.67
C CYS A 285 0.84 21.73 6.20
N ILE A 286 0.86 22.71 5.30
CA ILE A 286 1.09 22.49 3.86
C ILE A 286 2.49 21.91 3.63
N SER A 287 3.53 22.49 4.25
CA SER A 287 4.90 21.97 4.15
C SER A 287 5.01 20.53 4.64
N ALA A 288 4.32 20.18 5.74
CA ALA A 288 4.29 18.82 6.26
C ALA A 288 3.62 17.86 5.28
N LEU A 289 2.43 18.19 4.77
CA LEU A 289 1.70 17.36 3.80
C LEU A 289 2.57 17.06 2.57
N GLN A 290 3.25 18.07 2.05
CA GLN A 290 4.09 17.94 0.86
C GLN A 290 5.34 17.08 1.12
N ARG A 291 6.03 17.30 2.24
CA ARG A 291 7.27 16.57 2.55
C ARG A 291 7.04 15.10 2.93
N ILE A 292 5.91 14.78 3.56
CA ILE A 292 5.57 13.41 3.98
C ILE A 292 5.47 12.45 2.79
N GLU A 293 4.96 12.90 1.65
CA GLU A 293 4.89 12.08 0.43
C GLU A 293 6.29 11.65 -0.04
N LEU A 294 7.21 12.61 -0.21
CA LEU A 294 8.59 12.31 -0.59
C LEU A 294 9.31 11.47 0.48
N ALA A 295 9.02 11.72 1.76
CA ALA A 295 9.54 10.94 2.87
C ALA A 295 9.08 9.48 2.83
N ALA A 296 7.81 9.22 2.55
CA ALA A 296 7.26 7.88 2.42
C ALA A 296 7.89 7.14 1.23
N SER A 297 8.06 7.81 0.09
CA SER A 297 8.77 7.25 -1.08
C SER A 297 10.22 6.89 -0.74
N GLY A 298 10.95 7.81 -0.11
CA GLY A 298 12.34 7.56 0.30
C GLY A 298 12.47 6.41 1.30
N TYR A 299 11.53 6.29 2.23
CA TYR A 299 11.50 5.18 3.19
C TYR A 299 11.24 3.83 2.50
N ASN A 300 10.28 3.79 1.58
CA ASN A 300 9.99 2.57 0.81
C ASN A 300 11.17 2.11 -0.04
N ILE A 301 11.98 3.03 -0.58
CA ILE A 301 13.23 2.71 -1.28
C ILE A 301 14.22 2.00 -0.34
N VAL A 302 14.37 2.48 0.90
CA VAL A 302 15.24 1.82 1.90
C VAL A 302 14.71 0.43 2.24
N ILE A 303 13.40 0.27 2.45
CA ILE A 303 12.79 -1.04 2.74
C ILE A 303 13.01 -2.01 1.57
N ALA A 304 12.77 -1.58 0.34
CA ALA A 304 13.02 -2.40 -0.85
C ALA A 304 14.51 -2.79 -0.96
N LYS A 305 15.43 -1.89 -0.63
CA LYS A 305 16.86 -2.21 -0.60
C LYS A 305 17.22 -3.17 0.53
N TYR A 306 16.58 -3.05 1.69
CA TYR A 306 16.73 -4.01 2.79
C TYR A 306 16.24 -5.40 2.40
N ASP A 307 15.12 -5.50 1.68
CA ASP A 307 14.62 -6.79 1.17
C ASP A 307 15.61 -7.44 0.18
N GLU A 308 16.30 -6.66 -0.64
CA GLU A 308 17.36 -7.14 -1.52
C GLU A 308 18.57 -7.64 -0.71
N LEU A 309 19.09 -6.80 0.19
CA LEU A 309 20.23 -7.13 1.06
C LEU A 309 19.93 -8.34 1.95
N PHE A 310 18.69 -8.51 2.38
CA PHE A 310 18.26 -9.66 3.18
C PHE A 310 18.46 -10.99 2.44
N LYS A 311 18.27 -11.01 1.11
CA LYS A 311 18.55 -12.20 0.27
C LYS A 311 20.03 -12.56 0.26
N GLU A 312 20.91 -11.56 0.42
CA GLU A 312 22.36 -11.74 0.58
C GLU A 312 22.78 -12.04 2.03
N LYS A 313 21.81 -12.27 2.93
CA LYS A 313 22.02 -12.42 4.38
C LYS A 313 22.63 -11.17 5.04
N LEU A 314 22.33 -9.99 4.51
CA LEU A 314 22.73 -8.70 5.07
C LEU A 314 21.51 -8.00 5.69
N ILE A 315 21.67 -7.43 6.88
CA ILE A 315 20.61 -6.69 7.60
C ILE A 315 21.07 -5.27 7.89
N GLY A 316 20.20 -4.28 7.71
CA GLY A 316 20.55 -2.89 7.97
C GLY A 316 20.53 -2.57 9.46
N LYS A 317 21.53 -1.82 9.94
CA LYS A 317 21.63 -1.43 11.36
C LYS A 317 20.67 -0.28 11.74
N ASN A 318 20.53 0.72 10.88
CA ASN A 318 19.72 1.91 11.16
C ASN A 318 18.94 2.37 9.92
N VAL A 319 17.65 2.09 9.88
CA VAL A 319 16.79 2.48 8.74
C VAL A 319 16.70 4.00 8.56
N TYR A 320 16.87 4.79 9.61
CA TYR A 320 16.63 6.23 9.60
C TYR A 320 17.79 7.02 9.04
N GLU A 321 19.03 6.61 9.33
CA GLU A 321 20.22 7.20 8.69
C GLU A 321 20.25 6.86 7.19
N ASN A 322 19.88 5.63 6.83
CA ASN A 322 19.72 5.20 5.44
C ASN A 322 18.56 5.94 4.75
N HIS A 323 17.45 6.19 5.44
CA HIS A 323 16.33 7.00 4.95
C HIS A 323 16.74 8.45 4.70
N ARG A 324 17.52 9.05 5.61
CA ARG A 324 18.07 10.40 5.42
C ARG A 324 19.02 10.46 4.23
N LEU A 325 19.87 9.44 4.06
CA LEU A 325 20.75 9.31 2.90
C LEU A 325 19.95 9.28 1.59
N VAL A 326 18.92 8.44 1.51
CA VAL A 326 18.05 8.35 0.33
C VAL A 326 17.33 9.66 0.09
N LEU A 327 16.82 10.33 1.13
CA LEU A 327 16.18 11.65 0.98
C LEU A 327 17.13 12.71 0.39
N ARG A 328 18.39 12.75 0.83
CA ARG A 328 19.41 13.64 0.23
C ARG A 328 19.70 13.28 -1.22
N HIS A 329 19.69 11.99 -1.54
CA HIS A 329 19.88 11.53 -2.92
C HIS A 329 18.71 11.94 -3.80
N LEU A 330 17.46 11.68 -3.39
CA LEU A 330 16.26 12.13 -4.12
C LEU A 330 16.21 13.64 -4.31
N ALA A 331 16.63 14.42 -3.30
CA ALA A 331 16.72 15.86 -3.43
C ALA A 331 17.71 16.28 -4.53
N ARG A 332 18.84 15.59 -4.66
CA ARG A 332 19.81 15.85 -5.75
C ARG A 332 19.27 15.39 -7.10
N GLU A 333 18.68 14.20 -7.16
CA GLU A 333 18.10 13.64 -8.38
C GLU A 333 17.03 14.58 -8.98
N PHE A 334 16.19 15.13 -8.11
CA PHE A 334 15.10 16.03 -8.51
C PHE A 334 15.46 17.52 -8.45
N ASN A 335 16.71 17.86 -8.17
CA ASN A 335 17.18 19.25 -8.03
C ASN A 335 16.29 20.08 -7.09
N LEU A 336 15.94 19.50 -5.94
CA LEU A 336 15.18 20.14 -4.87
C LEU A 336 16.12 20.94 -3.97
N ASP A 337 15.68 22.13 -3.58
CA ASP A 337 16.36 22.91 -2.55
C ASP A 337 16.34 22.16 -1.22
N MET A 338 17.41 22.31 -0.44
CA MET A 338 17.56 21.70 0.87
C MET A 338 17.61 22.79 1.94
N LYS A 339 16.90 22.57 3.05
CA LYS A 339 16.97 23.42 4.24
C LYS A 339 17.06 22.56 5.48
N ASP A 340 18.09 22.79 6.29
CA ASP A 340 18.34 22.04 7.54
C ASP A 340 18.29 20.52 7.36
N ASP A 341 18.91 20.06 6.26
CA ASP A 341 19.02 18.65 5.90
C ASP A 341 17.69 17.97 5.49
N LEU A 342 16.68 18.77 5.16
CA LEU A 342 15.39 18.33 4.65
C LEU A 342 15.08 18.95 3.27
N PRO A 343 14.50 18.16 2.33
CA PRO A 343 14.10 18.68 1.03
C PRO A 343 12.91 19.64 1.16
N ILE A 344 12.99 20.76 0.43
CA ILE A 344 11.87 21.66 0.20
C ILE A 344 11.07 21.08 -0.96
N VAL A 345 9.89 20.55 -0.63
CA VAL A 345 8.99 19.92 -1.59
C VAL A 345 7.90 20.91 -1.96
N SER A 346 7.77 21.21 -3.25
CA SER A 346 6.72 22.09 -3.76
C SER A 346 5.54 21.28 -4.33
N ARG A 347 4.39 21.94 -4.45
CA ARG A 347 3.22 21.36 -5.12
C ARG A 347 3.52 20.96 -6.56
N GLU A 348 4.19 21.83 -7.31
CA GLU A 348 4.58 21.60 -8.70
C GLU A 348 5.44 20.34 -8.86
N PHE A 349 6.37 20.11 -7.92
CA PHE A 349 7.16 18.88 -7.89
C PHE A 349 6.28 17.65 -7.68
N LEU A 350 5.33 17.69 -6.74
CA LEU A 350 4.44 16.56 -6.46
C LEU A 350 3.50 16.26 -7.62
N ASP A 351 2.92 17.28 -8.26
CA ASP A 351 2.06 17.08 -9.44
C ASP A 351 2.83 16.48 -10.63
N THR A 352 4.15 16.68 -10.67
CA THR A 352 5.05 16.14 -11.70
C THR A 352 5.60 14.74 -11.35
N ASN A 353 5.49 14.29 -10.09
CA ASN A 353 6.15 13.06 -9.62
C ASN A 353 5.26 12.09 -8.82
N ASN A 354 4.05 12.49 -8.40
CA ASN A 354 3.11 11.66 -7.65
C ASN A 354 1.90 11.31 -8.53
N PHE A 355 1.60 10.02 -8.68
CA PHE A 355 0.66 9.58 -9.72
C PHE A 355 -0.23 8.38 -9.32
N SER A 356 -0.12 7.84 -8.10
CA SER A 356 -1.10 6.84 -7.69
C SER A 356 -2.41 7.54 -7.35
N ARG A 357 -3.43 7.25 -8.14
CA ARG A 357 -4.78 7.77 -7.99
C ARG A 357 -5.66 6.84 -7.16
N ILE A 358 -5.15 5.65 -6.81
CA ILE A 358 -5.85 4.63 -6.05
C ILE A 358 -5.31 4.52 -4.63
N ASN A 359 -6.18 4.69 -3.63
CA ASN A 359 -5.85 4.44 -2.22
C ASN A 359 -6.84 3.48 -1.56
N PHE A 360 -6.34 2.39 -0.95
CA PHE A 360 -7.15 1.39 -0.25
C PHE A 360 -6.84 1.25 1.24
N LYS A 361 -5.82 1.95 1.78
CA LYS A 361 -5.31 1.74 3.15
C LYS A 361 -6.31 2.17 4.22
N ASP A 362 -7.05 3.24 3.99
CA ASP A 362 -8.12 3.67 4.89
C ASP A 362 -9.49 3.43 4.26
N GLN A 363 -10.06 2.25 4.45
CA GLN A 363 -11.37 1.88 3.89
C GLN A 363 -12.54 2.58 4.54
N TRP A 364 -12.30 3.24 5.67
CA TRP A 364 -13.34 3.83 6.50
C TRP A 364 -13.54 5.30 6.14
N ALA A 365 -12.49 6.00 5.73
CA ALA A 365 -12.60 7.39 5.29
C ALA A 365 -12.47 7.54 3.76
N SER A 366 -13.19 8.53 3.24
CA SER A 366 -12.82 9.18 1.99
C SER A 366 -11.98 10.35 2.41
N HIS A 367 -10.76 10.40 1.90
CA HIS A 367 -9.81 11.45 2.19
C HIS A 367 -9.95 12.53 1.12
N PRO A 368 -10.09 13.81 1.49
CA PRO A 368 -9.98 14.88 0.51
C PRO A 368 -8.60 14.82 -0.16
N THR A 369 -8.53 15.23 -1.42
CA THR A 369 -7.24 15.27 -2.12
C THR A 369 -6.30 16.25 -1.41
N MET A 370 -4.99 16.06 -1.58
CA MET A 370 -4.02 17.01 -1.03
C MET A 370 -4.29 18.44 -1.53
N GLU A 371 -4.69 18.60 -2.78
CA GLU A 371 -5.08 19.90 -3.36
C GLU A 371 -6.27 20.53 -2.61
N GLU A 372 -7.32 19.76 -2.34
CA GLU A 372 -8.47 20.24 -1.57
C GLU A 372 -8.06 20.67 -0.15
N ARG A 373 -7.17 19.92 0.51
CA ARG A 373 -6.66 20.21 1.85
C ARG A 373 -5.80 21.48 1.87
N GLU A 374 -4.85 21.60 0.95
CA GLU A 374 -4.01 22.80 0.80
C GLU A 374 -4.88 24.04 0.54
N ALA A 375 -5.87 23.94 -0.35
CA ALA A 375 -6.79 25.03 -0.65
C ALA A 375 -7.62 25.46 0.58
N GLN A 376 -8.00 24.53 1.46
CA GLN A 376 -8.68 24.86 2.72
C GLN A 376 -7.73 25.46 3.77
N LEU A 377 -6.51 24.92 3.89
CA LEU A 377 -5.47 25.45 4.78
C LEU A 377 -5.10 26.89 4.41
N LEU A 378 -4.98 27.21 3.13
CA LEU A 378 -4.71 28.57 2.66
C LEU A 378 -5.83 29.55 3.04
N LYS A 379 -7.10 29.12 2.98
CA LYS A 379 -8.25 29.97 3.37
C LYS A 379 -8.26 30.33 4.85
N THR A 380 -7.55 29.58 5.71
CA THR A 380 -7.47 29.91 7.13
C THR A 380 -6.73 31.22 7.39
N GLY A 381 -5.80 31.61 6.52
CA GLY A 381 -4.93 32.78 6.70
C GLY A 381 -3.99 32.68 7.92
N ALA A 382 -3.97 31.56 8.64
CA ALA A 382 -3.13 31.37 9.81
C ALA A 382 -1.68 31.09 9.37
N VAL A 383 -0.76 31.97 9.73
CA VAL A 383 0.68 31.81 9.45
C VAL A 383 1.45 31.82 10.75
N ALA A 384 2.33 30.84 10.93
CA ALA A 384 3.21 30.75 12.08
C ALA A 384 4.68 30.71 11.63
N GLU A 385 5.57 31.16 12.51
CA GLU A 385 7.02 31.04 12.31
C GLU A 385 7.41 29.55 12.25
N THR A 386 8.35 29.22 11.37
CA THR A 386 8.83 27.85 11.20
C THR A 386 10.12 27.65 12.00
N ASP A 387 10.03 26.88 13.07
CA ASP A 387 11.19 26.25 13.70
C ASP A 387 11.67 25.07 12.84
N HIS A 388 12.84 25.25 12.21
CA HIS A 388 13.45 24.30 11.28
C HIS A 388 14.28 23.21 11.96
N GLN A 389 14.44 23.24 13.29
CA GLN A 389 15.16 22.18 14.00
C GLN A 389 14.51 20.82 13.73
N SER A 390 15.33 19.77 13.70
CA SER A 390 14.82 18.41 13.53
C SER A 390 13.85 18.05 14.66
N ALA A 391 12.76 17.37 14.33
CA ALA A 391 11.82 16.85 15.31
C ALA A 391 12.48 15.89 16.32
N TRP A 392 13.64 15.30 16.00
CA TRP A 392 14.42 14.48 16.94
C TRP A 392 14.83 15.23 18.23
N ILE A 393 14.85 16.58 18.24
CA ILE A 393 15.28 17.37 19.40
C ILE A 393 14.42 17.15 20.68
N ILE A 394 13.18 16.68 20.50
CA ILE A 394 12.26 16.35 21.61
C ILE A 394 12.29 14.86 22.00
N PHE A 395 13.13 14.05 21.37
CA PHE A 395 13.33 12.63 21.71
C PHE A 395 14.63 12.45 22.48
N SER A 396 14.59 11.63 23.52
CA SER A 396 15.75 11.16 24.29
C SER A 396 16.23 9.83 23.71
N GLY A 397 17.55 9.61 23.66
CA GLY A 397 18.13 8.36 23.16
C GLY A 397 17.78 8.08 21.70
N LYS A 398 18.04 9.07 20.83
CA LYS A 398 17.68 9.02 19.40
C LYS A 398 18.22 7.74 18.76
N GLU A 399 19.52 7.49 18.90
CA GLU A 399 20.21 6.36 18.28
C GLU A 399 19.67 5.02 18.79
N GLU A 400 19.42 4.88 20.11
CA GLU A 400 18.87 3.65 20.67
C GLU A 400 17.45 3.36 20.17
N LEU A 401 16.60 4.40 20.08
CA LEU A 401 15.24 4.27 19.52
C LEU A 401 15.27 3.87 18.04
N GLN A 402 16.21 4.45 17.28
CA GLN A 402 16.38 4.16 15.87
C GLN A 402 16.78 2.69 15.64
N GLU A 403 17.77 2.18 16.37
CA GLU A 403 18.19 0.77 16.24
C GLU A 403 17.10 -0.20 16.74
N ALA A 404 16.41 0.13 17.84
CA ALA A 404 15.33 -0.69 18.39
C ALA A 404 14.16 -0.84 17.41
N LEU A 405 13.73 0.24 16.75
CA LEU A 405 12.67 0.16 15.74
C LEU A 405 13.15 -0.39 14.39
N THR A 406 14.45 -0.27 14.06
CA THR A 406 15.00 -0.96 12.88
C THR A 406 14.92 -2.47 13.08
N THR A 407 15.18 -2.96 14.29
CA THR A 407 15.05 -4.40 14.63
C THR A 407 13.61 -4.89 14.48
N LYS A 408 12.62 -4.03 14.77
CA LYS A 408 11.19 -4.34 14.61
C LYS A 408 10.78 -4.60 13.15
N ILE A 409 11.50 -4.04 12.17
CA ILE A 409 11.25 -4.31 10.74
C ILE A 409 11.45 -5.80 10.43
N TYR A 410 12.42 -6.44 11.07
CA TYR A 410 12.75 -7.85 10.85
C TYR A 410 11.98 -8.84 11.72
N GLN A 411 11.04 -8.40 12.57
CA GLN A 411 10.46 -9.26 13.62
C GLN A 411 9.57 -10.42 13.10
N HIS A 412 9.08 -10.31 11.86
CA HIS A 412 8.20 -11.31 11.24
C HIS A 412 8.93 -12.20 10.23
N VAL A 413 10.24 -12.04 10.08
CA VAL A 413 11.07 -12.84 9.17
C VAL A 413 12.11 -13.62 9.95
N THR A 414 12.39 -14.84 9.50
CA THR A 414 13.45 -15.67 10.07
C THR A 414 14.79 -15.18 9.53
N ILE A 415 15.58 -14.51 10.38
CA ILE A 415 16.94 -14.11 10.02
C ILE A 415 17.80 -15.37 9.86
N ALA A 416 18.39 -15.55 8.68
CA ALA A 416 19.22 -16.71 8.38
C ALA A 416 20.44 -16.80 9.32
N GLU A 417 20.86 -18.02 9.64
CA GLU A 417 22.07 -18.25 10.42
C GLU A 417 23.30 -17.69 9.67
N GLY A 418 24.10 -16.87 10.38
CA GLY A 418 25.25 -16.17 9.81
C GLY A 418 24.95 -14.84 9.12
N ALA A 419 23.72 -14.29 9.24
CA ALA A 419 23.42 -12.96 8.71
C ALA A 419 24.30 -11.87 9.36
N GLN A 420 24.76 -10.91 8.55
CA GLN A 420 25.65 -9.84 8.98
C GLN A 420 24.94 -8.49 8.97
N ALA A 421 25.11 -7.72 10.04
CA ALA A 421 24.64 -6.35 10.08
C ALA A 421 25.57 -5.46 9.24
N ILE A 422 24.98 -4.64 8.37
CA ILE A 422 25.69 -3.61 7.63
C ILE A 422 25.49 -2.24 8.26
N ASP A 423 26.56 -1.46 8.30
CA ASP A 423 26.51 -0.06 8.74
C ASP A 423 26.06 0.88 7.61
N ASP A 424 25.88 2.16 7.97
CA ASP A 424 25.39 3.18 7.04
C ASP A 424 26.38 3.46 5.89
N ALA A 425 27.68 3.25 6.11
CA ALA A 425 28.70 3.46 5.08
C ALA A 425 28.67 2.32 4.04
N GLN A 426 28.50 1.08 4.50
CA GLN A 426 28.31 -0.09 3.66
C GLN A 426 26.98 0.01 2.89
N PHE A 427 25.89 0.41 3.56
CA PHE A 427 24.62 0.65 2.88
C PHE A 427 24.77 1.72 1.80
N LYS A 428 25.39 2.86 2.13
CA LYS A 428 25.67 3.94 1.17
C LYS A 428 26.41 3.42 -0.05
N GLN A 429 27.47 2.65 0.16
CA GLN A 429 28.26 2.10 -0.94
C GLN A 429 27.41 1.20 -1.83
N ARG A 430 26.65 0.26 -1.25
CA ARG A 430 25.76 -0.62 -2.01
C ARG A 430 24.71 0.15 -2.80
N TYR A 431 24.08 1.13 -2.16
CA TYR A 431 23.07 1.98 -2.78
C TYR A 431 23.64 2.81 -3.96
N LEU A 432 24.83 3.40 -3.80
CA LEU A 432 25.48 4.17 -4.86
C LEU A 432 26.09 3.29 -5.96
N ASP A 433 26.55 2.08 -5.64
CA ASP A 433 27.04 1.12 -6.64
C ASP A 433 25.92 0.72 -7.61
N ASP A 434 24.70 0.56 -7.10
CA ASP A 434 23.52 0.35 -7.92
C ASP A 434 23.19 1.58 -8.76
N GLU A 435 23.30 2.78 -8.17
CA GLU A 435 23.13 4.03 -8.91
C GLU A 435 24.07 4.08 -10.12
N VAL A 436 25.37 3.84 -9.97
CA VAL A 436 26.31 3.88 -11.10
C VAL A 436 25.96 2.85 -12.18
N LYS A 437 25.53 1.66 -11.77
CA LYS A 437 25.18 0.57 -12.68
C LYS A 437 23.85 0.81 -13.41
N PHE A 438 22.87 1.41 -12.73
CA PHE A 438 21.49 1.53 -13.19
C PHE A 438 21.04 2.97 -13.49
N THR A 439 21.93 3.94 -13.41
CA THR A 439 21.65 5.33 -13.83
C THR A 439 21.92 5.51 -15.31
N LEU A 440 20.91 6.03 -16.00
CA LEU A 440 20.99 6.47 -17.38
C LEU A 440 21.47 7.93 -17.45
N PRO A 441 21.99 8.40 -18.59
CA PRO A 441 22.58 9.74 -18.68
C PRO A 441 21.60 10.85 -18.21
N PRO A 442 22.00 11.73 -17.26
CA PRO A 442 21.11 12.74 -16.66
C PRO A 442 20.47 13.69 -17.67
N ARG A 443 21.11 13.88 -18.84
CA ARG A 443 20.61 14.76 -19.92
C ARG A 443 19.22 14.36 -20.41
N TYR A 444 18.83 13.10 -20.28
CA TYR A 444 17.47 12.60 -20.61
C TYR A 444 16.42 12.86 -19.53
N LYS A 445 16.77 13.49 -18.40
CA LYS A 445 15.85 13.90 -17.32
C LYS A 445 14.92 12.77 -16.83
N GLY A 446 15.44 11.55 -16.77
CA GLY A 446 14.70 10.37 -16.32
C GLY A 446 13.68 9.80 -17.32
N PHE A 447 13.64 10.27 -18.57
CA PHE A 447 12.71 9.77 -19.60
C PHE A 447 12.80 8.25 -19.87
N TYR A 448 13.98 7.66 -19.64
CA TYR A 448 14.22 6.23 -19.81
C TYR A 448 14.31 5.46 -18.49
N ASN A 449 14.17 6.11 -17.33
CA ASN A 449 14.31 5.44 -16.03
C ASN A 449 13.20 4.42 -15.82
N GLY A 450 13.55 3.24 -15.30
CA GLY A 450 12.60 2.15 -15.02
C GLY A 450 11.97 1.51 -16.26
N ARG A 451 12.42 1.88 -17.47
CA ARG A 451 11.87 1.36 -18.72
C ARG A 451 12.94 1.15 -19.79
N THR A 452 12.50 0.54 -20.88
CA THR A 452 13.25 0.45 -22.13
C THR A 452 12.43 1.06 -23.27
N SER A 453 13.08 1.40 -24.38
CA SER A 453 12.38 1.85 -25.59
C SER A 453 11.31 0.82 -26.02
N THR A 454 10.10 1.28 -26.32
CA THR A 454 8.92 0.42 -26.55
C THR A 454 8.64 0.10 -28.02
N ILE A 455 9.28 0.79 -28.97
CA ILE A 455 9.05 0.57 -30.40
C ILE A 455 10.21 -0.18 -31.05
N LEU A 456 9.90 -1.27 -31.74
CA LEU A 456 10.73 -1.90 -32.76
C LEU A 456 10.81 -0.96 -33.97
N TYR A 457 11.93 -0.27 -34.19
CA TYR A 457 12.10 0.50 -35.43
C TYR A 457 12.23 -0.45 -36.62
N THR A 458 11.46 -0.18 -37.66
CA THR A 458 11.73 -0.68 -39.00
C THR A 458 12.57 0.36 -39.73
N GLY A 459 13.37 -0.05 -40.72
CA GLY A 459 14.15 0.91 -41.55
C GLY A 459 13.30 2.02 -42.19
N GLU A 460 11.98 1.82 -42.29
CA GLU A 460 10.99 2.81 -42.73
C GLU A 460 10.85 4.00 -41.77
N ALA A 461 11.16 3.82 -40.49
CA ALA A 461 11.06 4.89 -39.47
C ALA A 461 11.99 6.07 -39.80
N ILE A 462 13.17 5.81 -40.36
CA ILE A 462 14.16 6.85 -40.73
C ILE A 462 13.59 7.83 -41.76
N ALA A 463 12.69 7.37 -42.62
CA ALA A 463 12.05 8.18 -43.67
C ALA A 463 10.90 9.07 -43.13
N LYS A 464 10.45 8.88 -41.89
CA LYS A 464 9.37 9.68 -41.32
C LYS A 464 9.83 11.11 -41.01
N PRO A 465 8.93 12.12 -41.13
CA PRO A 465 9.26 13.49 -40.74
C PRO A 465 9.48 13.60 -39.22
N LEU A 466 10.34 14.56 -38.85
CA LEU A 466 10.48 14.97 -37.46
C LEU A 466 9.30 15.87 -37.10
N THR A 467 8.57 15.50 -36.05
CA THR A 467 7.58 16.34 -35.38
C THR A 467 8.28 17.34 -34.46
N TYR A 468 9.39 16.92 -33.84
CA TYR A 468 10.19 17.73 -32.92
C TYR A 468 11.58 17.99 -33.51
N SER A 469 12.04 19.23 -33.47
CA SER A 469 13.27 19.66 -34.17
C SER A 469 14.49 19.76 -33.27
N SER A 470 14.32 19.65 -31.95
CA SER A 470 15.38 19.78 -30.95
C SER A 470 15.33 18.70 -29.86
N PHE A 471 16.45 18.51 -29.18
CA PHE A 471 16.55 17.62 -28.03
C PHE A 471 15.60 18.07 -26.91
N GLU A 472 15.51 19.37 -26.67
CA GLU A 472 14.71 19.97 -25.61
C GLU A 472 13.20 19.85 -25.86
N GLU A 473 12.76 19.84 -27.12
CA GLU A 473 11.36 19.56 -27.50
C GLU A 473 11.00 18.09 -27.28
N ILE A 474 11.88 17.15 -27.64
CA ILE A 474 11.65 15.71 -27.44
C ILE A 474 11.67 15.38 -25.94
N PHE A 475 12.63 15.91 -25.20
CA PHE A 475 12.81 15.71 -23.75
C PHE A 475 12.36 16.93 -22.94
N SER A 476 11.16 17.41 -23.26
CA SER A 476 10.45 18.47 -22.51
C SER A 476 10.00 17.94 -21.14
N ALA A 477 9.71 18.83 -20.18
CA ALA A 477 9.24 18.44 -18.85
C ALA A 477 7.96 17.57 -18.90
N GLU A 478 7.06 17.88 -19.85
CA GLU A 478 5.85 17.10 -20.09
C GLU A 478 6.20 15.68 -20.53
N HIS A 479 7.07 15.51 -21.53
CA HIS A 479 7.47 14.21 -22.05
C HIS A 479 8.27 13.40 -21.04
N THR A 480 9.19 14.03 -20.29
CA THR A 480 10.01 13.36 -19.28
C THR A 480 9.21 12.89 -18.06
N SER A 481 8.04 13.47 -17.81
CA SER A 481 7.10 13.01 -16.78
C SER A 481 6.27 11.78 -17.20
N LEU A 482 6.19 11.48 -18.51
CA LEU A 482 5.30 10.47 -19.07
C LEU A 482 5.60 9.02 -18.60
N PRO A 483 6.86 8.55 -18.55
CA PRO A 483 7.19 7.22 -18.03
C PRO A 483 6.67 6.98 -16.60
N LYS A 484 6.87 7.96 -15.71
CA LYS A 484 6.43 7.87 -14.32
C LYS A 484 4.90 7.81 -14.22
N LYS A 485 4.19 8.59 -15.05
CA LYS A 485 2.72 8.53 -15.18
C LYS A 485 2.24 7.15 -15.62
N ILE A 486 2.94 6.53 -16.57
CA ILE A 486 2.64 5.18 -17.06
C ILE A 486 2.85 4.14 -15.95
N GLN A 487 4.00 4.17 -15.26
CA GLN A 487 4.30 3.24 -14.18
C GLN A 487 3.27 3.32 -13.04
N ALA A 488 2.82 4.52 -12.70
CA ALA A 488 1.80 4.69 -11.68
C ALA A 488 0.41 4.21 -12.13
N LEU A 489 0.04 4.44 -13.39
CA LEU A 489 -1.19 3.85 -13.97
C LEU A 489 -1.14 2.32 -13.95
N GLU A 490 -0.01 1.72 -14.30
CA GLU A 490 0.19 0.27 -14.21
C GLU A 490 0.04 -0.23 -12.76
N GLY A 491 0.61 0.50 -11.80
CA GLY A 491 0.43 0.23 -10.37
C GLY A 491 -1.02 0.31 -9.92
N ASP A 492 -1.74 1.36 -10.30
CA ASP A 492 -3.16 1.55 -9.99
C ASP A 492 -4.02 0.44 -10.63
N ILE A 493 -3.75 0.07 -11.89
CA ILE A 493 -4.42 -1.03 -12.59
C ILE A 493 -4.16 -2.37 -11.88
N ALA A 494 -2.92 -2.63 -11.46
CA ALA A 494 -2.56 -3.84 -10.72
C ALA A 494 -3.28 -3.91 -9.37
N LEU A 495 -3.37 -2.79 -8.64
CA LEU A 495 -4.15 -2.70 -7.40
C LEU A 495 -5.63 -3.01 -7.65
N LEU A 496 -6.22 -2.44 -8.69
CA LEU A 496 -7.62 -2.70 -9.04
C LEU A 496 -7.86 -4.17 -9.40
N LYS A 497 -6.97 -4.81 -10.17
CA LYS A 497 -7.02 -6.25 -10.47
C LYS A 497 -6.94 -7.10 -9.19
N ALA A 498 -5.99 -6.82 -8.31
CA ALA A 498 -5.86 -7.53 -7.04
C ALA A 498 -7.11 -7.36 -6.14
N MET A 499 -7.79 -6.21 -6.21
CA MET A 499 -9.06 -5.99 -5.51
C MET A 499 -10.22 -6.80 -6.13
N GLU A 500 -10.32 -6.88 -7.46
CA GLU A 500 -11.31 -7.69 -8.17
C GLU A 500 -11.16 -9.18 -7.83
N GLU A 501 -9.92 -9.67 -7.85
CA GLU A 501 -9.54 -11.05 -7.53
C GLU A 501 -9.63 -11.36 -6.02
N LYS A 502 -9.96 -10.36 -5.20
CA LYS A 502 -10.07 -10.47 -3.74
C LYS A 502 -8.77 -10.85 -3.03
N GLN A 503 -7.62 -10.61 -3.66
CA GLN A 503 -6.30 -10.76 -3.05
C GLN A 503 -6.05 -9.65 -2.01
N ILE A 504 -6.66 -8.49 -2.20
CA ILE A 504 -6.67 -7.40 -1.22
C ILE A 504 -7.97 -7.45 -0.42
N ASP A 505 -7.85 -7.53 0.91
CA ASP A 505 -8.96 -7.38 1.83
C ASP A 505 -9.46 -5.93 1.79
N GLY A 506 -10.56 -5.67 1.07
CA GLY A 506 -11.14 -4.34 1.01
C GLY A 506 -12.32 -4.13 0.07
N LYS A 507 -13.45 -3.67 0.61
CA LYS A 507 -14.71 -3.53 -0.17
C LYS A 507 -14.83 -2.22 -0.92
N THR A 508 -13.95 -1.27 -0.63
CA THR A 508 -13.92 0.05 -1.24
C THR A 508 -12.48 0.52 -1.43
N PHE A 509 -12.27 1.35 -2.44
CA PHE A 509 -11.03 2.10 -2.68
C PHE A 509 -11.39 3.56 -2.90
N ASP A 510 -10.41 4.46 -2.81
CA ASP A 510 -10.54 5.85 -3.22
C ASP A 510 -9.92 6.01 -4.61
N PHE A 511 -10.60 6.72 -5.50
CA PHE A 511 -10.12 7.14 -6.81
C PHE A 511 -10.37 8.64 -6.99
N ASP A 512 -9.29 9.41 -7.16
CA ASP A 512 -9.33 10.88 -7.26
C ASP A 512 -10.14 11.56 -6.13
N GLY A 513 -9.95 11.13 -4.87
CA GLY A 513 -10.65 11.66 -3.70
C GLY A 513 -12.09 11.17 -3.56
N ARG A 514 -12.51 10.19 -4.36
CA ARG A 514 -13.87 9.62 -4.32
C ARG A 514 -13.81 8.15 -3.92
N LYS A 515 -14.50 7.81 -2.83
CA LYS A 515 -14.69 6.40 -2.47
C LYS A 515 -15.56 5.66 -3.47
N MET A 516 -15.03 4.58 -4.02
CA MET A 516 -15.68 3.67 -4.94
C MET A 516 -15.79 2.28 -4.32
N SER A 517 -16.84 1.54 -4.68
CA SER A 517 -16.99 0.15 -4.26
C SER A 517 -16.13 -0.77 -5.13
N ARG A 518 -15.74 -1.93 -4.59
CA ARG A 518 -15.02 -2.97 -5.36
C ARG A 518 -15.73 -3.34 -6.67
N ASN A 519 -17.06 -3.26 -6.72
CA ASN A 519 -17.84 -3.56 -7.93
C ASN A 519 -17.62 -2.53 -9.06
N GLN A 520 -17.10 -1.35 -8.72
CA GLN A 520 -16.74 -0.31 -9.69
C GLN A 520 -15.25 -0.37 -10.06
N ALA A 521 -14.48 -1.29 -9.48
CA ALA A 521 -13.06 -1.44 -9.79
C ALA A 521 -12.84 -1.72 -11.28
N THR A 522 -13.71 -2.51 -11.90
CA THR A 522 -13.63 -2.85 -13.33
C THR A 522 -13.85 -1.66 -14.24
N GLU A 523 -14.85 -0.81 -13.94
CA GLU A 523 -15.11 0.42 -14.71
C GLU A 523 -13.91 1.38 -14.63
N VAL A 524 -13.35 1.56 -13.43
CA VAL A 524 -12.16 2.41 -13.22
C VAL A 524 -10.94 1.80 -13.91
N ARG A 525 -10.75 0.49 -13.79
CA ARG A 525 -9.63 -0.22 -14.41
C ARG A 525 -9.68 -0.07 -15.93
N GLU A 526 -10.84 -0.25 -16.56
CA GLU A 526 -11.02 -0.06 -18.00
C GLU A 526 -10.74 1.38 -18.43
N GLN A 527 -11.15 2.37 -17.62
CA GLN A 527 -10.81 3.78 -17.83
C GLN A 527 -9.28 3.99 -17.80
N LEU A 528 -8.59 3.46 -16.79
CA LEU A 528 -7.14 3.60 -16.65
C LEU A 528 -6.38 2.79 -17.72
N GLU A 529 -6.87 1.63 -18.15
CA GLU A 529 -6.29 0.82 -19.23
C GLU A 529 -6.36 1.57 -20.57
N LYS A 530 -7.44 2.30 -20.84
CA LYS A 530 -7.54 3.18 -22.01
C LYS A 530 -6.54 4.34 -21.94
N GLU A 531 -6.46 5.00 -20.77
CA GLU A 531 -5.49 6.08 -20.55
C GLU A 531 -4.04 5.57 -20.70
N LEU A 532 -3.75 4.40 -20.16
CA LEU A 532 -2.46 3.71 -20.28
C LEU A 532 -2.13 3.44 -21.76
N ALA A 533 -3.09 2.95 -22.55
CA ALA A 533 -2.88 2.70 -23.97
C ALA A 533 -2.54 3.99 -24.75
N ASP A 534 -3.26 5.08 -24.49
CA ASP A 534 -3.01 6.38 -25.13
C ASP A 534 -1.62 6.93 -24.75
N LYS A 535 -1.24 6.84 -23.47
CA LYS A 535 0.09 7.26 -22.99
C LYS A 535 1.20 6.39 -23.55
N ASN A 536 1.03 5.07 -23.61
CA ASN A 536 2.01 4.15 -24.21
C ASN A 536 2.21 4.42 -25.70
N LYS A 537 1.13 4.76 -26.42
CA LYS A 537 1.23 5.17 -27.83
C LYS A 537 2.03 6.46 -27.99
N LEU A 538 1.78 7.48 -27.17
CA LEU A 538 2.55 8.72 -27.19
C LEU A 538 4.02 8.47 -26.83
N LEU A 539 4.27 7.63 -25.82
CA LEU A 539 5.60 7.27 -25.38
C LEU A 539 6.40 6.59 -26.49
N GLY A 540 5.76 5.67 -27.23
CA GLY A 540 6.38 5.05 -28.39
C GLY A 540 6.66 6.05 -29.51
N GLN A 541 5.73 6.97 -29.81
CA GLN A 541 5.97 8.03 -30.78
C GLN A 541 7.17 8.91 -30.40
N LEU A 542 7.35 9.20 -29.10
CA LEU A 542 8.49 9.96 -28.61
C LEU A 542 9.79 9.18 -28.73
N ASP A 543 9.79 7.88 -28.43
CA ASP A 543 10.95 7.03 -28.69
C ASP A 543 11.31 7.09 -30.20
N GLU A 544 10.30 7.09 -31.09
CA GLU A 544 10.51 7.09 -32.55
C GLU A 544 11.15 8.38 -33.02
N GLN A 545 10.61 9.49 -32.53
CA GLN A 545 11.14 10.81 -32.80
C GLN A 545 12.56 10.96 -32.25
N ALA A 546 12.84 10.41 -31.06
CA ALA A 546 14.18 10.41 -30.48
C ALA A 546 15.18 9.64 -31.37
N PHE A 547 14.83 8.44 -31.83
CA PHE A 547 15.68 7.67 -32.73
C PHE A 547 15.95 8.40 -34.05
N ILE A 548 14.91 8.89 -34.73
CA ILE A 548 15.05 9.62 -36.01
C ILE A 548 15.91 10.87 -35.82
N PHE A 549 15.70 11.60 -34.72
CA PHE A 549 16.47 12.79 -34.38
C PHE A 549 17.95 12.46 -34.24
N PHE A 550 18.31 11.49 -33.40
CA PHE A 550 19.71 11.10 -33.21
C PHE A 550 20.34 10.48 -34.45
N TYR A 551 19.58 9.73 -35.25
CA TYR A 551 20.06 9.22 -36.54
C TYR A 551 20.47 10.37 -37.48
N ARG A 552 19.62 11.40 -37.62
CA ARG A 552 19.94 12.59 -38.44
C ARG A 552 21.11 13.39 -37.87
N GLN A 553 21.27 13.45 -36.55
CA GLN A 553 22.43 14.09 -35.92
C GLN A 553 23.72 13.29 -36.17
N ALA A 554 23.66 11.96 -36.11
CA ALA A 554 24.78 11.09 -36.45
C ALA A 554 25.14 11.20 -37.94
N GLU A 555 24.15 11.30 -38.84
CA GLU A 555 24.34 11.46 -40.29
C GLU A 555 25.10 12.76 -40.62
N LYS A 556 24.80 13.85 -39.91
CA LYS A 556 25.56 15.12 -40.02
C LYS A 556 27.03 14.97 -39.62
N LYS A 557 27.36 14.02 -38.74
CA LYS A 557 28.75 13.71 -38.35
C LYS A 557 29.42 12.82 -39.40
N SER A 558 28.78 11.72 -39.78
CA SER A 558 29.13 10.90 -40.95
C SER A 558 28.06 9.84 -41.25
N GLY A 559 27.96 9.39 -42.50
CA GLY A 559 27.08 8.27 -42.86
C GLY A 559 27.44 6.96 -42.13
N ALA A 560 28.71 6.75 -41.80
CA ALA A 560 29.16 5.60 -41.01
C ALA A 560 28.62 5.65 -39.57
N ALA A 561 28.61 6.83 -38.94
CA ALA A 561 28.09 6.99 -37.58
C ALA A 561 26.57 6.74 -37.51
N ALA A 562 25.82 7.19 -38.52
CA ALA A 562 24.38 6.92 -38.62
C ALA A 562 24.07 5.43 -38.75
N GLU A 563 24.83 4.74 -39.61
CA GLU A 563 24.68 3.30 -39.83
C GLU A 563 25.09 2.48 -38.59
N GLU A 564 26.12 2.91 -37.87
CA GLU A 564 26.52 2.29 -36.60
C GLU A 564 25.42 2.43 -35.54
N LEU A 565 24.83 3.63 -35.38
CA LEU A 565 23.72 3.84 -34.46
C LEU A 565 22.50 2.99 -34.82
N ARG A 566 22.17 2.88 -36.12
CA ARG A 566 21.09 2.02 -36.61
C ARG A 566 21.33 0.56 -36.21
N LYS A 567 22.55 0.06 -36.43
CA LYS A 567 22.93 -1.30 -36.08
C LYS A 567 22.84 -1.55 -34.57
N ASP A 568 23.29 -0.62 -33.74
CA ASP A 568 23.21 -0.75 -32.28
C ASP A 568 21.76 -0.90 -31.81
N TYR A 569 20.84 -0.12 -32.39
CA TYR A 569 19.40 -0.26 -32.13
C TYR A 569 18.84 -1.59 -32.65
N ASP A 570 19.15 -1.98 -33.88
CA ASP A 570 18.70 -3.25 -34.48
C ASP A 570 19.14 -4.45 -33.60
N ASP A 571 20.39 -4.44 -33.14
CA ASP A 571 20.93 -5.46 -32.24
C ASP A 571 20.24 -5.44 -30.87
N TYR A 572 20.05 -4.26 -30.28
CA TYR A 572 19.34 -4.11 -29.01
C TYR A 572 17.92 -4.66 -29.07
N TYR A 573 17.18 -4.34 -30.13
CA TYR A 573 15.79 -4.80 -30.30
C TYR A 573 15.67 -6.29 -30.59
N ARG A 574 16.62 -6.86 -31.33
CA ARG A 574 16.72 -8.31 -31.51
C ARG A 574 16.90 -9.01 -30.16
N LEU A 575 17.80 -8.50 -29.32
CA LEU A 575 18.02 -9.01 -27.98
C LEU A 575 16.78 -8.84 -27.09
N ARG A 576 16.08 -7.70 -27.20
CA ARG A 576 14.85 -7.47 -26.44
C ARG A 576 13.75 -8.46 -26.83
N ARG A 577 13.56 -8.73 -28.14
CA ARG A 577 12.60 -9.74 -28.60
C ARG A 577 12.94 -11.12 -28.04
N SER A 578 14.21 -11.50 -28.03
CA SER A 578 14.67 -12.76 -27.42
C SER A 578 14.37 -12.84 -25.92
N ALA A 579 14.48 -11.71 -25.20
CA ALA A 579 14.12 -11.62 -23.78
C ALA A 579 12.61 -11.74 -23.54
N ASP A 580 11.79 -11.11 -24.40
CA ASP A 580 10.33 -11.21 -24.33
C ASP A 580 9.86 -12.66 -24.62
N GLU A 581 10.47 -13.33 -25.60
CA GLU A 581 10.23 -14.74 -25.89
C GLU A 581 10.64 -15.65 -24.72
N TYR A 582 11.81 -15.40 -24.12
CA TYR A 582 12.27 -16.07 -22.90
C TYR A 582 11.23 -15.98 -21.77
N LEU A 583 10.74 -14.76 -21.47
CA LEU A 583 9.73 -14.54 -20.44
C LEU A 583 8.40 -15.20 -20.78
N GLN A 584 7.97 -15.17 -22.05
CA GLN A 584 6.74 -15.82 -22.47
C GLN A 584 6.77 -17.32 -22.12
N HIS A 585 7.86 -18.02 -22.44
CA HIS A 585 7.99 -19.44 -22.13
C HIS A 585 8.06 -19.69 -20.61
N ALA A 586 8.82 -18.89 -19.88
CA ALA A 586 8.90 -18.99 -18.41
C ALA A 586 7.52 -18.80 -17.75
N ASN A 587 6.78 -17.75 -18.14
CA ASN A 587 5.45 -17.46 -17.60
C ASN A 587 4.44 -18.56 -17.90
N VAL A 588 4.45 -19.12 -19.11
CA VAL A 588 3.57 -20.25 -19.45
C VAL A 588 3.92 -21.49 -18.62
N MET A 589 5.20 -21.74 -18.34
CA MET A 589 5.60 -22.80 -17.42
C MET A 589 5.07 -22.56 -15.99
N PHE A 590 5.19 -21.35 -15.44
CA PHE A 590 4.64 -21.06 -14.10
C PHE A 590 3.12 -21.11 -14.05
N GLU A 591 2.42 -20.50 -15.00
CA GLU A 591 0.94 -20.57 -15.06
C GLU A 591 0.46 -22.01 -15.23
N GLY A 592 1.17 -22.79 -16.06
CA GLY A 592 0.92 -24.22 -16.22
C GLY A 592 1.14 -25.02 -14.93
N LEU A 593 2.05 -24.58 -14.07
CA LEU A 593 2.31 -25.18 -12.77
C LEU A 593 1.53 -24.50 -11.63
N ARG A 594 0.77 -23.44 -11.87
CA ARG A 594 0.12 -22.63 -10.81
C ARG A 594 -0.97 -23.37 -10.02
N PRO A 595 -1.89 -24.13 -10.65
CA PRO A 595 -2.94 -24.85 -9.91
C PRO A 595 -2.35 -25.82 -8.88
N ILE A 596 -1.15 -26.31 -9.14
CA ILE A 596 -0.38 -27.22 -8.31
C ILE A 596 0.14 -26.49 -7.05
N PHE A 597 0.74 -25.31 -7.23
CA PHE A 597 1.23 -24.48 -6.11
C PHE A 597 0.09 -23.92 -5.24
N ALA A 598 -1.10 -23.73 -5.81
CA ALA A 598 -2.27 -23.21 -5.11
C ALA A 598 -3.06 -24.27 -4.32
N GLY A 599 -2.66 -25.54 -4.39
CA GLY A 599 -3.34 -26.65 -3.70
C GLY A 599 -4.71 -26.99 -4.29
N GLU A 600 -4.93 -26.69 -5.58
CA GLU A 600 -6.18 -27.02 -6.25
C GLU A 600 -6.29 -28.52 -6.51
N THR A 601 -7.47 -29.10 -6.25
CA THR A 601 -7.69 -30.54 -6.51
C THR A 601 -8.01 -30.75 -7.98
N GLN A 602 -7.09 -31.39 -8.72
CA GLN A 602 -7.26 -31.73 -10.13
C GLN A 602 -7.08 -33.24 -10.37
N PRO A 603 -7.73 -33.81 -11.41
CA PRO A 603 -7.47 -35.18 -11.84
C PRO A 603 -6.01 -35.36 -12.27
N VAL A 604 -5.40 -36.49 -11.89
CA VAL A 604 -4.01 -36.84 -12.22
C VAL A 604 -3.76 -36.81 -13.73
N GLU A 605 -4.76 -37.19 -14.53
CA GLU A 605 -4.71 -37.16 -15.99
C GLU A 605 -4.59 -35.74 -16.54
N ALA A 606 -5.28 -34.77 -15.92
CA ALA A 606 -5.21 -33.36 -16.31
C ALA A 606 -3.84 -32.77 -15.99
N ILE A 607 -3.29 -33.09 -14.81
CA ILE A 607 -1.94 -32.67 -14.38
C ILE A 607 -0.89 -33.24 -15.33
N ASN A 608 -0.98 -34.53 -15.65
CA ASN A 608 -0.04 -35.18 -16.56
C ASN A 608 -0.12 -34.60 -17.99
N ALA A 609 -1.32 -34.30 -18.49
CA ALA A 609 -1.49 -33.66 -19.80
C ALA A 609 -0.91 -32.24 -19.82
N GLN A 610 -1.07 -31.48 -18.74
CA GLN A 610 -0.53 -30.12 -18.61
C GLN A 610 1.00 -30.14 -18.56
N ILE A 611 1.60 -31.00 -17.73
CA ILE A 611 3.06 -31.17 -17.65
C ILE A 611 3.61 -31.67 -18.99
N ALA A 612 2.95 -32.62 -19.65
CA ALA A 612 3.36 -33.09 -20.97
C ALA A 612 3.38 -31.93 -21.99
N GLY A 613 2.36 -31.08 -22.02
CA GLY A 613 2.32 -29.91 -22.89
C GLY A 613 3.44 -28.90 -22.60
N LEU A 614 3.79 -28.69 -21.31
CA LEU A 614 4.92 -27.86 -20.93
C LEU A 614 6.25 -28.45 -21.41
N LYS A 615 6.47 -29.76 -21.20
CA LYS A 615 7.70 -30.46 -21.56
C LYS A 615 7.88 -30.64 -23.06
N GLU A 616 6.78 -30.73 -23.82
CA GLU A 616 6.84 -30.84 -25.27
C GLU A 616 7.14 -29.50 -25.95
N LYS A 617 6.54 -28.40 -25.45
CA LYS A 617 6.54 -27.13 -26.17
C LYS A 617 7.32 -26.01 -25.48
N HIS A 618 7.22 -25.86 -24.17
CA HIS A 618 7.71 -24.67 -23.47
C HIS A 618 9.08 -24.88 -22.82
N GLU A 619 9.32 -26.01 -22.15
CA GLU A 619 10.62 -26.30 -21.53
C GLU A 619 11.77 -26.38 -22.53
N PRO A 620 11.63 -27.03 -23.72
CA PRO A 620 12.71 -27.07 -24.70
C PRO A 620 13.07 -25.69 -25.25
N GLU A 621 12.06 -24.86 -25.55
CA GLU A 621 12.29 -23.48 -25.99
C GLU A 621 12.90 -22.63 -24.88
N PHE A 622 12.44 -22.79 -23.63
CA PHE A 622 13.01 -22.11 -22.48
C PHE A 622 14.50 -22.46 -22.28
N LYS A 623 14.86 -23.75 -22.34
CA LYS A 623 16.26 -24.21 -22.30
C LYS A 623 17.09 -23.66 -23.45
N LYS A 624 16.54 -23.65 -24.66
CA LYS A 624 17.20 -23.07 -25.83
C LYS A 624 17.49 -21.58 -25.62
N ARG A 625 16.53 -20.80 -25.12
CA ARG A 625 16.74 -19.38 -24.81
C ARG A 625 17.78 -19.17 -23.73
N LEU A 626 17.77 -19.98 -22.67
CA LEU A 626 18.83 -19.95 -21.65
C LEU A 626 20.21 -20.17 -22.25
N SER A 627 20.36 -21.15 -23.15
CA SER A 627 21.62 -21.38 -23.87
C SER A 627 22.04 -20.17 -24.72
N GLU A 628 21.11 -19.59 -25.48
CA GLU A 628 21.38 -18.39 -26.30
C GLU A 628 21.88 -17.21 -25.43
N TRP A 629 21.23 -16.94 -24.29
CA TRP A 629 21.65 -15.90 -23.34
C TRP A 629 23.00 -16.21 -22.67
N MET A 630 23.28 -17.49 -22.44
CA MET A 630 24.55 -17.95 -21.87
C MET A 630 25.72 -17.78 -22.83
N GLU A 631 25.50 -18.01 -24.13
CA GLU A 631 26.47 -17.75 -25.20
C GLU A 631 26.72 -16.25 -25.41
N LEU A 632 25.68 -15.43 -25.26
CA LEU A 632 25.78 -13.96 -25.29
C LEU A 632 26.54 -13.39 -24.09
N GLY A 633 26.84 -14.20 -23.08
CA GLY A 633 27.56 -13.77 -21.88
C GLY A 633 26.70 -12.95 -20.91
N ALA A 634 25.38 -13.16 -20.91
CA ALA A 634 24.48 -12.45 -20.00
C ALA A 634 24.60 -12.89 -18.54
N PHE A 635 25.13 -14.10 -18.28
CA PHE A 635 25.17 -14.68 -16.95
C PHE A 635 26.55 -14.61 -16.29
N THR A 636 26.59 -14.18 -15.02
CA THR A 636 27.78 -14.13 -14.16
C THR A 636 28.16 -15.50 -13.61
N SER A 637 27.16 -16.35 -13.33
CA SER A 637 27.33 -17.76 -12.96
C SER A 637 26.47 -18.65 -13.85
N LYS A 638 27.03 -19.77 -14.32
CA LYS A 638 26.41 -20.67 -15.30
C LYS A 638 25.96 -22.01 -14.70
N GLU A 639 26.43 -22.36 -13.50
CA GLU A 639 26.29 -23.71 -12.94
C GLU A 639 24.83 -24.16 -12.81
N LYS A 640 23.95 -23.32 -12.24
CA LYS A 640 22.52 -23.63 -12.10
C LYS A 640 21.82 -23.75 -13.47
N ILE A 641 22.20 -22.90 -14.41
CA ILE A 641 21.64 -22.86 -15.77
C ILE A 641 22.03 -24.13 -16.53
N GLU A 642 23.32 -24.48 -16.49
CA GLU A 642 23.86 -25.70 -17.10
C GLU A 642 23.22 -26.95 -16.48
N LYS A 643 23.10 -27.01 -15.15
CA LYS A 643 22.41 -28.09 -14.44
C LYS A 643 20.98 -28.25 -14.96
N PHE A 644 20.21 -27.17 -15.04
CA PHE A 644 18.82 -27.23 -15.51
C PHE A 644 18.72 -27.65 -16.97
N ILE A 645 19.54 -27.08 -17.86
CA ILE A 645 19.57 -27.44 -19.29
C ILE A 645 19.84 -28.94 -19.48
N GLN A 646 20.77 -29.51 -18.69
CA GLN A 646 21.14 -30.92 -18.75
C GLN A 646 20.15 -31.85 -18.04
N SER A 647 19.32 -31.32 -17.14
CA SER A 647 18.38 -32.10 -16.35
C SER A 647 17.06 -32.32 -17.07
N ASN A 648 16.30 -33.33 -16.65
CA ASN A 648 14.94 -33.59 -17.13
C ASN A 648 13.98 -33.62 -15.94
N TYR A 649 13.56 -32.45 -15.46
CA TYR A 649 12.73 -32.33 -14.27
C TYR A 649 11.40 -33.03 -14.51
N ALA A 650 10.99 -33.86 -13.55
CA ALA A 650 9.74 -34.59 -13.63
C ALA A 650 8.55 -33.72 -13.20
N TYR A 651 8.78 -32.77 -12.29
CA TYR A 651 7.82 -31.91 -11.59
C TYR A 651 6.76 -32.67 -10.77
N PHE A 652 6.29 -33.83 -11.21
CA PHE A 652 5.23 -34.63 -10.60
C PHE A 652 5.48 -36.13 -10.74
N SER A 653 5.19 -36.88 -9.67
CA SER A 653 5.38 -38.33 -9.59
C SER A 653 4.12 -39.15 -9.89
N GLY A 654 2.96 -38.51 -10.12
CA GLY A 654 1.65 -39.14 -10.17
C GLY A 654 0.90 -39.13 -8.83
N SER A 655 1.61 -38.93 -7.72
CA SER A 655 1.04 -38.88 -6.36
C SER A 655 1.48 -37.66 -5.55
N SER A 656 2.61 -37.04 -5.91
CA SER A 656 3.18 -35.88 -5.23
C SER A 656 4.04 -35.05 -6.19
N PHE A 657 4.24 -33.78 -5.88
CA PHE A 657 5.14 -32.89 -6.63
C PHE A 657 6.57 -32.97 -6.09
N PHE A 658 7.52 -32.64 -6.96
CA PHE A 658 8.93 -32.52 -6.60
C PHE A 658 9.21 -31.06 -6.20
N ASP A 659 8.94 -30.75 -4.93
CA ASP A 659 9.07 -29.39 -4.37
C ASP A 659 10.47 -28.79 -4.60
N ASN A 660 11.51 -29.63 -4.59
CA ASN A 660 12.88 -29.24 -4.90
C ASN A 660 13.06 -28.78 -6.35
N GLU A 661 12.53 -29.52 -7.33
CA GLU A 661 12.63 -29.17 -8.75
C GLU A 661 11.86 -27.88 -9.07
N LEU A 662 10.71 -27.71 -8.43
CA LEU A 662 9.88 -26.52 -8.56
C LEU A 662 10.53 -25.28 -7.94
N ALA A 663 11.12 -25.43 -6.74
CA ALA A 663 11.88 -24.36 -6.09
C ALA A 663 13.12 -23.96 -6.92
N GLU A 664 13.87 -24.93 -7.43
CA GLU A 664 15.03 -24.68 -8.29
C GLU A 664 14.65 -23.98 -9.60
N LEU A 665 13.53 -24.37 -10.25
CA LEU A 665 13.02 -23.68 -11.44
C LEU A 665 12.62 -22.23 -11.13
N ASN A 666 11.96 -21.99 -10.00
CA ASN A 666 11.58 -20.65 -9.56
C ASN A 666 12.80 -19.76 -9.32
N GLU A 667 13.77 -20.24 -8.55
CA GLU A 667 15.02 -19.53 -8.29
C GLU A 667 15.78 -19.24 -9.58
N LEU A 668 15.92 -20.25 -10.46
CA LEU A 668 16.57 -20.12 -11.76
C LEU A 668 15.96 -19.02 -12.60
N VAL A 669 14.63 -19.00 -12.77
CA VAL A 669 13.96 -18.00 -13.61
C VAL A 669 14.15 -16.60 -13.06
N GLN A 670 14.03 -16.42 -11.74
CA GLN A 670 14.21 -15.10 -11.10
C GLN A 670 15.64 -14.60 -11.30
N GLU A 671 16.65 -15.43 -11.00
CA GLU A 671 18.07 -15.06 -11.11
C GLU A 671 18.49 -14.81 -12.56
N SER A 672 18.09 -15.67 -13.49
CA SER A 672 18.45 -15.54 -14.90
C SER A 672 17.73 -14.37 -15.57
N TRP A 673 16.45 -14.12 -15.25
CA TRP A 673 15.73 -12.95 -15.74
C TRP A 673 16.40 -11.65 -15.29
N GLN A 674 16.77 -11.56 -14.01
CA GLN A 674 17.47 -10.39 -13.47
C GLN A 674 18.78 -10.10 -14.25
N GLN A 675 19.54 -11.14 -14.57
CA GLN A 675 20.79 -11.01 -15.32
C GLN A 675 20.58 -10.64 -16.79
N ILE A 676 19.57 -11.22 -17.46
CA ILE A 676 19.16 -10.84 -18.82
C ILE A 676 18.75 -9.35 -18.85
N TYR A 677 17.97 -8.91 -17.86
CA TYR A 677 17.56 -7.52 -17.71
C TYR A 677 18.77 -6.59 -17.57
N PHE A 678 19.74 -6.93 -16.71
CA PHE A 678 20.97 -6.15 -16.54
C PHE A 678 21.81 -6.08 -17.82
N PHE A 679 21.92 -7.19 -18.55
CA PHE A 679 22.63 -7.22 -19.82
C PHE A 679 21.99 -6.27 -20.85
N LEU A 680 20.65 -6.31 -20.98
CA LEU A 680 19.91 -5.41 -21.85
C LEU A 680 20.04 -3.94 -21.40
N PHE A 681 19.96 -3.68 -20.10
CA PHE A 681 20.12 -2.35 -19.55
C PHE A 681 21.48 -1.74 -19.93
N ALA A 682 22.56 -2.49 -19.75
CA ALA A 682 23.91 -2.04 -20.09
C ALA A 682 24.05 -1.71 -21.59
N LYS A 683 23.48 -2.54 -22.48
CA LYS A 683 23.45 -2.27 -23.92
C LYS A 683 22.70 -0.98 -24.24
N PHE A 684 21.53 -0.78 -23.63
CA PHE A 684 20.74 0.42 -23.87
C PHE A 684 21.44 1.68 -23.36
N LYS A 685 22.04 1.62 -22.16
CA LYS A 685 22.82 2.71 -21.59
C LYS A 685 23.94 3.15 -22.53
N ALA A 686 24.69 2.22 -23.11
CA ALA A 686 25.75 2.53 -24.07
C ALA A 686 25.23 3.25 -25.33
N ILE A 687 24.05 2.88 -25.83
CA ILE A 687 23.38 3.58 -26.94
C ILE A 687 23.06 5.02 -26.54
N LEU A 688 22.46 5.21 -25.37
CA LEU A 688 22.08 6.54 -24.88
C LEU A 688 23.30 7.45 -24.67
N GLU A 689 24.42 6.92 -24.14
CA GLU A 689 25.68 7.64 -23.96
C GLU A 689 26.26 8.08 -25.31
N LYS A 690 26.33 7.16 -26.27
CA LYS A 690 26.81 7.43 -27.63
C LYS A 690 25.96 8.48 -28.36
N GLN A 691 24.64 8.45 -28.17
CA GLN A 691 23.73 9.46 -28.72
C GLN A 691 24.08 10.89 -28.30
N LEU A 692 24.50 11.07 -27.03
CA LEU A 692 24.85 12.39 -26.52
C LEU A 692 26.13 12.96 -27.17
N GLU A 693 27.00 12.12 -27.72
CA GLU A 693 28.19 12.55 -28.48
C GLU A 693 27.85 13.19 -29.85
N TYR A 694 26.62 13.02 -30.33
CA TYR A 694 26.14 13.66 -31.58
C TYR A 694 25.52 15.04 -31.33
N LEU A 695 25.36 15.43 -30.07
CA LEU A 695 24.90 16.77 -29.71
C LEU A 695 26.10 17.71 -29.56
N PRO A 696 25.93 19.01 -29.86
CA PRO A 696 26.96 19.98 -29.52
C PRO A 696 27.23 19.94 -28.01
N ALA A 697 28.51 20.08 -27.64
CA ALA A 697 28.92 20.29 -26.26
C ALA A 697 28.25 21.58 -25.76
N GLN A 698 27.63 21.51 -24.57
CA GLN A 698 27.07 22.68 -23.89
C GLN A 698 28.16 23.40 -23.10
#